data_AF-A0A532V3A9-F1
#
_entry.id   AF-A0A532V3A9-F1
#
_cell.length_a   1.000
_cell.length_b   1.000
_cell.length_c   1.000
_cell.angle_alpha   90.00
_cell.angle_beta   90.00
_cell.angle_gamma   90.00
#
_symmetry.space_group_name_H-M   'P 1'
#
loop_
_entity.id
_entity.type
_entity.pdbx_description
1 polymer ?
#
loop_
_entity_poly.entity_id
_entity_poly.type
_entity_poly.pdbx_seq_one_letter_code
_entity_poly.pdbx_strand_id
1 'polypeptide(L)'
;MNDDQLQSPLGTFTFSFFAGSIGGIVAGFFEILLISDFGASLANFSGLLFAVLAYGILGGVIGMGKNIVAQVMPFHRERRKSRRYLGAFITAASTSAVLFLILFFRAFRDFHAERVRYFEPTGLLTIVVLLVGIFLLMLIMRLIFAGPLRSLLNLVLKPAGYTVLILCLLAAGFILDFTLAQDTEKVSSQYSPVNQAELNDKPNVILIMVDTLRRDRVGCYGDSNTVSTPNIDALASDGVIYDQHYAQATHTKPSTASLLTSRYPTGHGAVHKNQALPGGVTTLAEVCHDAGYYCGGIVTNINLAPIYNFQQGFHEYTYLPPKFFFGANEAASRLVVYGVLRLVRMKLVKSKYVYHFYRSGETVNGYFDDFLTRNGDQKFFLFLHYMDPHDPYFEHPYSGFGYARAAMPNPDPKFAEPFKDFYRQDVEYLDQWIGTLQEKLKSLDLYDNCMIVFTSDHGEEFYEHGGWWHGTTLHEEQIRVPLIIKKAGTVIGDSLHTGLTHSVDVAPTILTTIGLGVPPEMRGRDLFAVDVPENFIPEVFAEADHEGNVVQMFRSGSWKYLQTNPDNPRKRPPQQLFYLNDDPGELNNLVDVEHSKTSEMQLLLKAKYQEVLAGMVGSAETEMDQATQERLRALGYTQ
;
A
#
# COMPACT_ATOMS: atom_id res chain seq x y z
N MET A 1 13.00 -38.65 -28.90
CA MET A 1 12.64 -38.61 -30.34
C MET A 1 13.51 -39.62 -31.07
N ASN A 2 12.96 -40.30 -32.09
CA ASN A 2 13.78 -41.08 -33.03
C ASN A 2 14.60 -40.11 -33.89
N ASP A 3 15.75 -40.57 -34.41
CA ASP A 3 16.72 -39.71 -35.10
C ASP A 3 16.16 -38.97 -36.32
N ASP A 4 15.05 -39.45 -36.91
CA ASP A 4 14.37 -38.84 -38.06
C ASP A 4 13.47 -37.65 -37.67
N GLN A 5 12.80 -37.71 -36.52
CA GLN A 5 11.99 -36.57 -36.04
C GLN A 5 12.87 -35.38 -35.64
N LEU A 6 14.08 -35.65 -35.11
CA LEU A 6 15.09 -34.65 -34.74
C LEU A 6 15.84 -34.05 -35.94
N GLN A 7 15.66 -34.60 -37.14
CA GLN A 7 16.26 -34.09 -38.38
C GLN A 7 15.40 -33.04 -39.07
N SER A 8 14.12 -32.94 -38.71
CA SER A 8 13.26 -31.86 -39.19
C SER A 8 13.65 -30.53 -38.51
N PRO A 9 13.56 -29.38 -39.21
CA PRO A 9 13.73 -28.07 -38.60
C PRO A 9 12.88 -27.92 -37.33
N LEU A 10 11.61 -28.33 -37.40
CA LEU A 10 10.67 -28.32 -36.29
C LEU A 10 11.16 -29.15 -35.08
N GLY A 11 11.77 -30.31 -35.33
CA GLY A 11 12.35 -31.16 -34.29
C GLY A 11 13.54 -30.53 -33.58
N THR A 12 14.39 -29.80 -34.30
CA THR A 12 15.53 -29.07 -33.70
C THR A 12 15.09 -27.86 -32.87
N PHE A 13 14.06 -27.13 -33.31
CA PHE A 13 13.45 -26.04 -32.56
C PHE A 13 12.82 -26.54 -31.26
N THR A 14 12.03 -27.61 -31.36
CA THR A 14 11.35 -28.23 -30.21
C THR A 14 12.37 -28.72 -29.18
N PHE A 15 13.43 -29.40 -29.63
CA PHE A 15 14.50 -29.85 -28.75
C PHE A 15 15.25 -28.69 -28.05
N SER A 16 15.54 -27.61 -28.79
CA SER A 16 16.27 -26.46 -28.26
C SER A 16 15.43 -25.65 -27.26
N PHE A 17 14.12 -25.56 -27.49
CA PHE A 17 13.17 -25.00 -26.52
C PHE A 17 13.20 -25.81 -25.22
N PHE A 18 13.04 -27.13 -25.30
CA PHE A 18 13.05 -27.96 -24.09
C PHE A 18 14.38 -27.92 -23.34
N ALA A 19 15.50 -27.97 -24.06
CA ALA A 19 16.83 -27.82 -23.46
C ALA A 19 16.98 -26.45 -22.77
N GLY A 20 16.51 -25.38 -23.40
CA GLY A 20 16.50 -24.04 -22.83
C GLY A 20 15.57 -23.92 -21.61
N SER A 21 14.38 -24.52 -21.66
CA SER A 21 13.40 -24.47 -20.58
C SER A 21 13.90 -25.14 -19.31
N ILE A 22 14.55 -26.30 -19.40
CA ILE A 22 15.21 -26.92 -18.25
C ILE A 22 16.24 -25.94 -17.66
N GLY A 23 17.01 -25.28 -18.53
CA GLY A 23 18.01 -24.33 -18.10
C GLY A 23 17.43 -23.11 -17.37
N GLY A 24 16.27 -22.63 -17.82
CA GLY A 24 15.51 -21.57 -17.16
C GLY A 24 14.90 -22.01 -15.84
N ILE A 25 14.23 -23.17 -15.78
CA ILE A 25 13.65 -23.74 -14.54
C ILE A 25 14.68 -23.77 -13.42
N VAL A 26 15.89 -24.25 -13.73
CA VAL A 26 17.01 -24.30 -12.76
C VAL A 26 17.36 -22.90 -12.25
N ALA A 27 17.44 -21.91 -13.13
CA ALA A 27 17.76 -20.53 -12.72
C ALA A 27 16.64 -19.93 -11.84
N GLY A 28 15.37 -20.16 -12.19
CA GLY A 28 14.23 -19.72 -11.39
C GLY A 28 14.17 -20.39 -10.02
N PHE A 29 14.46 -21.70 -9.95
CA PHE A 29 14.57 -22.44 -8.69
C PHE A 29 15.67 -21.87 -7.79
N PHE A 30 16.79 -21.47 -8.37
CA PHE A 30 17.90 -20.91 -7.62
C PHE A 30 17.59 -19.50 -7.11
N GLU A 31 16.96 -18.66 -7.93
CA GLU A 31 16.59 -17.31 -7.51
C GLU A 31 15.53 -17.31 -6.40
N ILE A 32 14.49 -18.14 -6.51
CA ILE A 32 13.48 -18.19 -5.45
C ILE A 32 14.10 -18.68 -4.13
N LEU A 33 15.06 -19.61 -4.16
CA LEU A 33 15.84 -20.03 -2.98
C LEU A 33 16.66 -18.90 -2.35
N LEU A 34 17.11 -17.93 -3.13
CA LEU A 34 17.87 -16.78 -2.63
C LEU A 34 16.98 -15.70 -2.02
N ILE A 35 15.69 -15.69 -2.33
CA ILE A 35 14.74 -14.61 -1.97
C ILE A 35 13.74 -15.06 -0.91
N SER A 36 13.53 -16.36 -0.75
CA SER A 36 12.60 -16.91 0.23
C SER A 36 13.31 -17.28 1.52
N ASP A 37 12.79 -16.77 2.64
CA ASP A 37 13.08 -17.30 3.96
C ASP A 37 12.39 -18.66 4.07
N PHE A 38 13.14 -19.72 3.78
CA PHE A 38 12.68 -21.10 3.92
C PHE A 38 12.55 -21.47 5.41
N GLY A 39 11.47 -20.98 6.03
CA GLY A 39 11.15 -21.23 7.43
C GLY A 39 9.67 -21.14 7.83
N ALA A 40 8.77 -20.42 7.13
CA ALA A 40 7.51 -20.01 7.77
C ALA A 40 6.16 -20.16 7.03
N SER A 41 6.05 -20.33 5.69
CA SER A 41 4.70 -20.39 5.09
C SER A 41 4.55 -21.14 3.75
N LEU A 42 3.33 -21.66 3.52
CA LEU A 42 2.87 -22.33 2.29
C LEU A 42 2.85 -21.41 1.05
N ALA A 43 2.83 -20.08 1.23
CA ALA A 43 2.84 -19.10 0.13
C ALA A 43 4.15 -19.13 -0.70
N ASN A 44 5.23 -19.68 -0.14
CA ASN A 44 6.50 -19.86 -0.84
C ASN A 44 6.42 -20.92 -1.97
N PHE A 45 5.46 -21.86 -1.91
CA PHE A 45 5.32 -22.92 -2.92
C PHE A 45 4.67 -22.45 -4.23
N SER A 46 3.69 -21.54 -4.19
CA SER A 46 3.11 -20.96 -5.41
C SER A 46 4.10 -20.01 -6.10
N GLY A 47 4.95 -19.31 -5.34
CA GLY A 47 6.04 -18.50 -5.88
C GLY A 47 7.09 -19.32 -6.63
N LEU A 48 7.45 -20.48 -6.08
CA LEU A 48 8.32 -21.47 -6.73
C LEU A 48 7.76 -21.92 -8.08
N LEU A 49 6.46 -22.19 -8.15
CA LEU A 49 5.80 -22.68 -9.35
C LEU A 49 5.74 -21.63 -10.45
N PHE A 50 5.42 -20.38 -10.08
CA PHE A 50 5.54 -19.25 -10.97
C PHE A 50 6.98 -19.12 -11.51
N ALA A 51 7.99 -19.24 -10.64
CA ALA A 51 9.39 -19.19 -11.05
C ALA A 51 9.72 -20.28 -12.08
N VAL A 52 9.34 -21.53 -11.81
CA VAL A 52 9.55 -22.67 -12.70
C VAL A 52 8.91 -22.43 -14.07
N LEU A 53 7.67 -21.96 -14.12
CA LEU A 53 6.94 -21.72 -15.36
C LEU A 53 7.50 -20.52 -16.13
N ALA A 54 7.63 -19.36 -15.48
CA ALA A 54 8.09 -18.13 -16.11
C ALA A 54 9.52 -18.27 -16.63
N TYR A 55 10.44 -18.77 -15.79
CA TYR A 55 11.82 -18.99 -16.22
C TYR A 55 11.95 -20.15 -17.21
N GLY A 56 11.14 -21.19 -17.08
CA GLY A 56 11.09 -22.28 -18.06
C GLY A 56 10.69 -21.79 -19.46
N ILE A 57 9.69 -20.92 -19.57
CA ILE A 57 9.31 -20.32 -20.86
C ILE A 57 10.44 -19.43 -21.38
N LEU A 58 10.97 -18.54 -20.54
CA LEU A 58 12.06 -17.62 -20.92
C LEU A 58 13.30 -18.38 -21.41
N GLY A 59 13.73 -19.38 -20.64
CA GLY A 59 14.85 -20.23 -21.00
C GLY A 59 14.61 -20.97 -22.31
N GLY A 60 13.38 -21.45 -22.55
CA GLY A 60 13.01 -22.11 -23.80
C GLY A 60 13.09 -21.17 -25.00
N VAL A 61 12.58 -19.95 -24.88
CA VAL A 61 12.68 -18.92 -25.93
C VAL A 61 14.13 -18.57 -26.23
N ILE A 62 14.97 -18.40 -25.19
CA ILE A 62 16.42 -18.16 -25.35
C ILE A 62 17.09 -19.36 -26.06
N GLY A 63 16.72 -20.59 -25.69
CA GLY A 63 17.21 -21.81 -26.30
C GLY A 63 16.86 -21.90 -27.79
N MET A 64 15.62 -21.58 -28.16
CA MET A 64 15.19 -21.47 -29.56
C MET A 64 15.97 -20.38 -30.31
N GLY A 65 16.10 -19.17 -29.75
CA GLY A 65 16.82 -18.07 -30.38
C GLY A 65 18.30 -18.41 -30.63
N LYS A 66 18.95 -19.06 -29.67
CA LYS A 66 20.33 -19.57 -29.83
C LYS A 66 20.46 -20.62 -30.92
N ASN A 67 19.46 -21.48 -31.08
CA ASN A 67 19.44 -22.45 -32.17
C ASN A 67 19.32 -21.75 -33.54
N ILE A 68 18.52 -20.68 -33.66
CA ILE A 68 18.47 -19.87 -34.89
C ILE A 68 19.85 -19.29 -35.20
N VAL A 69 20.50 -18.66 -34.23
CA VAL A 69 21.84 -18.08 -34.41
C VAL A 69 22.87 -19.15 -34.77
N ALA A 70 22.85 -20.31 -34.11
CA ALA A 70 23.75 -21.42 -34.39
C ALA A 70 23.54 -22.03 -35.78
N GLN A 71 22.33 -21.97 -36.33
CA GLN A 71 22.03 -22.43 -37.69
C GLN A 71 22.44 -21.42 -38.77
N VAL A 72 22.49 -20.12 -38.44
CA VAL A 72 22.83 -19.04 -39.36
C VAL A 72 24.33 -18.70 -39.34
N MET A 73 25.02 -18.94 -38.22
CA MET A 73 26.46 -18.69 -38.12
C MET A 73 27.26 -19.73 -38.92
N PRO A 74 28.25 -19.32 -39.73
CA PRO A 74 29.01 -20.20 -40.62
C PRO A 74 29.98 -21.16 -39.90
N PHE A 75 29.93 -21.22 -38.57
CA PHE A 75 30.72 -22.17 -37.79
C PHE A 75 30.04 -23.55 -37.80
N HIS A 76 30.68 -24.49 -38.52
CA HIS A 76 30.52 -25.95 -38.44
C HIS A 76 29.60 -26.62 -39.47
N ARG A 77 30.14 -26.73 -40.69
CA ARG A 77 29.75 -27.73 -41.70
C ARG A 77 30.22 -29.16 -41.38
N GLU A 78 30.93 -29.39 -40.27
CA GLU A 78 31.40 -30.73 -39.89
C GLU A 78 30.43 -31.44 -38.92
N ARG A 79 29.84 -32.51 -39.46
CA ARG A 79 28.88 -33.40 -38.82
C ARG A 79 29.42 -34.07 -37.54
N ARG A 80 28.50 -34.36 -36.61
CA ARG A 80 28.51 -35.54 -35.70
C ARG A 80 29.57 -35.60 -34.58
N LYS A 81 29.55 -34.66 -33.63
CA LYS A 81 29.85 -35.00 -32.22
C LYS A 81 28.58 -34.84 -31.39
N SER A 82 27.99 -35.99 -31.05
CA SER A 82 26.84 -36.26 -30.17
C SER A 82 25.93 -35.05 -29.88
N ARG A 83 24.73 -35.06 -30.48
CA ARG A 83 23.62 -34.11 -30.23
C ARG A 83 23.30 -33.90 -28.72
N ARG A 84 23.77 -34.80 -27.86
CA ARG A 84 23.72 -34.68 -26.38
C ARG A 84 24.58 -33.53 -25.85
N TYR A 85 25.73 -33.26 -26.47
CA TYR A 85 26.59 -32.12 -26.12
C TYR A 85 25.98 -30.80 -26.58
N LEU A 86 25.25 -30.80 -27.72
CA LEU A 86 24.53 -29.63 -28.19
C LEU A 86 23.36 -29.27 -27.26
N GLY A 87 22.55 -30.26 -26.84
CA GLY A 87 21.49 -30.04 -25.85
C GLY A 87 22.04 -29.55 -24.51
N ALA A 88 23.09 -30.20 -23.99
CA ALA A 88 23.75 -29.77 -22.76
C ALA A 88 24.36 -28.36 -22.87
N PHE A 89 24.94 -28.02 -24.02
CA PHE A 89 25.46 -26.67 -24.30
C PHE A 89 24.33 -25.65 -24.35
N ILE A 90 23.23 -25.92 -25.05
CA ILE A 90 22.07 -25.03 -25.12
C ILE A 90 21.46 -24.84 -23.73
N THR A 91 21.30 -25.91 -22.95
CA THR A 91 20.82 -25.83 -21.56
C THR A 91 21.77 -24.98 -20.72
N ALA A 92 23.06 -25.32 -20.66
CA ALA A 92 24.05 -24.60 -19.84
C ALA A 92 24.18 -23.12 -20.25
N ALA A 93 24.19 -22.84 -21.55
CA ALA A 93 24.23 -21.49 -22.06
C ALA A 93 22.94 -20.72 -21.73
N SER A 94 21.77 -21.36 -21.79
CA SER A 94 20.49 -20.73 -21.46
C SER A 94 20.36 -20.47 -19.98
N THR A 95 20.72 -21.42 -19.11
CA THR A 95 20.85 -21.19 -17.66
C THR A 95 21.80 -20.03 -17.37
N SER A 96 23.00 -20.04 -17.95
CA SER A 96 24.00 -19.00 -17.70
C SER A 96 23.54 -17.63 -18.18
N ALA A 97 22.81 -17.56 -19.30
CA ALA A 97 22.24 -16.31 -19.81
C ALA A 97 21.10 -15.79 -18.92
N VAL A 98 20.21 -16.67 -18.44
CA VAL A 98 19.14 -16.30 -17.51
C VAL A 98 19.73 -15.86 -16.18
N LEU A 99 20.69 -16.60 -15.62
CA LEU A 99 21.41 -16.20 -14.41
C LEU A 99 22.17 -14.89 -14.60
N PHE A 100 22.81 -14.67 -15.74
CA PHE A 100 23.44 -13.39 -16.05
C PHE A 100 22.41 -12.26 -16.08
N LEU A 101 21.23 -12.45 -16.66
CA LEU A 101 20.17 -11.44 -16.66
C LEU A 101 19.66 -11.16 -15.23
N ILE A 102 19.48 -12.20 -14.41
CA ILE A 102 19.12 -12.06 -13.00
C ILE A 102 20.19 -11.24 -12.27
N LEU A 103 21.47 -11.62 -12.40
CA LEU A 103 22.59 -10.96 -11.74
C LEU A 103 22.80 -9.54 -12.25
N PHE A 104 22.70 -9.30 -13.55
CA PHE A 104 22.83 -7.97 -14.13
C PHE A 104 21.67 -7.07 -13.71
N PHE A 105 20.44 -7.58 -13.72
CA PHE A 105 19.28 -6.80 -13.28
C PHE A 105 19.35 -6.51 -11.77
N ARG A 106 19.69 -7.50 -10.93
CA ARG A 106 19.90 -7.29 -9.50
C ARG A 106 21.06 -6.34 -9.25
N ALA A 107 22.19 -6.49 -9.93
CA ALA A 107 23.29 -5.54 -9.82
C ALA A 107 22.87 -4.14 -10.29
N PHE A 108 22.18 -4.00 -11.42
CA PHE A 108 21.77 -2.69 -11.90
C PHE A 108 20.77 -2.02 -10.94
N ARG A 109 19.75 -2.76 -10.51
CA ARG A 109 18.71 -2.29 -9.60
C ARG A 109 19.27 -2.04 -8.19
N ASP A 110 19.93 -3.03 -7.59
CA ASP A 110 20.44 -2.96 -6.22
C ASP A 110 21.63 -1.98 -6.11
N PHE A 111 22.33 -1.65 -7.22
CA PHE A 111 23.36 -0.59 -7.21
C PHE A 111 22.85 0.80 -7.61
N HIS A 112 21.82 0.93 -8.45
CA HIS A 112 21.33 2.25 -8.91
C HIS A 112 20.07 2.74 -8.19
N ALA A 113 19.19 1.84 -7.72
CA ALA A 113 17.90 2.21 -7.12
C ALA A 113 17.94 2.26 -5.58
N GLU A 114 18.91 1.63 -4.94
CA GLU A 114 19.06 1.62 -3.48
C GLU A 114 20.53 1.83 -3.11
N ARG A 115 20.83 2.87 -2.32
CA ARG A 115 22.17 3.08 -1.76
C ARG A 115 22.47 2.00 -0.73
N VAL A 116 22.84 0.79 -1.15
CA VAL A 116 23.42 -0.20 -0.24
C VAL A 116 24.84 0.25 0.11
N ARG A 117 25.08 0.37 1.41
CA ARG A 117 26.38 0.73 1.98
C ARG A 117 27.36 -0.42 1.72
N TYR A 118 28.45 -0.12 1.02
CA TYR A 118 29.41 -1.03 0.38
C TYR A 118 30.20 -1.99 1.31
N PHE A 119 29.84 -2.17 2.58
CA PHE A 119 30.68 -2.85 3.58
C PHE A 119 29.96 -3.76 4.58
N GLU A 120 28.81 -4.36 4.24
CA GLU A 120 28.22 -5.39 5.10
C GLU A 120 28.60 -6.84 4.68
N PRO A 121 28.89 -7.74 5.64
CA PRO A 121 29.27 -9.13 5.39
C PRO A 121 28.27 -9.94 4.56
N THR A 122 27.00 -9.53 4.57
CA THR A 122 25.87 -10.16 3.87
C THR A 122 26.02 -10.13 2.36
N GLY A 123 26.46 -9.01 1.77
CA GLY A 123 26.65 -8.88 0.31
C GLY A 123 27.77 -9.78 -0.24
N LEU A 124 28.84 -9.96 0.54
CA LEU A 124 29.95 -10.86 0.18
C LEU A 124 29.53 -12.33 0.30
N LEU A 125 28.72 -12.66 1.32
CA LEU A 125 28.12 -13.98 1.50
C LEU A 125 27.19 -14.33 0.32
N THR A 126 26.40 -13.40 -0.18
CA THR A 126 25.56 -13.62 -1.37
C THR A 126 26.41 -14.01 -2.58
N ILE A 127 27.50 -13.30 -2.86
CA ILE A 127 28.40 -13.62 -3.98
C ILE A 127 29.02 -15.02 -3.81
N VAL A 128 29.42 -15.39 -2.59
CA VAL A 128 29.99 -16.71 -2.30
C VAL A 128 28.95 -17.82 -2.46
N VAL A 129 27.73 -17.65 -1.93
CA VAL A 129 26.62 -18.60 -2.09
C VAL A 129 26.27 -18.77 -3.57
N LEU A 130 26.30 -17.70 -4.36
CA LEU A 130 26.09 -17.74 -5.80
C LEU A 130 27.16 -18.57 -6.53
N LEU A 131 28.44 -18.37 -6.21
CA LEU A 131 29.55 -19.14 -6.80
C LEU A 131 29.49 -20.62 -6.42
N VAL A 132 29.15 -20.93 -5.17
CA VAL A 132 28.95 -22.30 -4.69
C VAL A 132 27.73 -22.95 -5.35
N GLY A 133 26.64 -22.21 -5.54
CA GLY A 133 25.44 -22.67 -6.24
C GLY A 133 25.73 -23.02 -7.71
N ILE A 134 26.49 -22.17 -8.42
CA ILE A 134 26.94 -22.45 -9.80
C ILE A 134 27.78 -23.73 -9.84
N PHE A 135 28.71 -23.91 -8.88
CA PHE A 135 29.54 -25.10 -8.80
C PHE A 135 28.73 -26.37 -8.51
N LEU A 136 27.81 -26.34 -7.55
CA LEU A 136 26.92 -27.45 -7.22
C LEU A 136 26.00 -27.80 -8.39
N LEU A 137 25.51 -26.81 -9.11
CA LEU A 137 24.72 -27.03 -10.31
C LEU A 137 25.53 -27.73 -11.40
N MET A 138 26.78 -27.31 -11.63
CA MET A 138 27.69 -28.01 -12.54
C MET A 138 27.94 -29.46 -12.11
N LEU A 139 28.03 -29.72 -10.81
CA LEU A 139 28.20 -31.06 -10.25
C LEU A 139 26.93 -31.93 -10.43
N ILE A 140 25.75 -31.39 -10.14
CA ILE A 140 24.46 -32.08 -10.33
C ILE A 140 24.23 -32.37 -11.81
N MET A 141 24.51 -31.42 -12.69
CA MET A 141 24.48 -31.63 -14.14
C MET A 141 25.46 -32.73 -14.55
N ARG A 142 26.66 -32.77 -13.97
CA ARG A 142 27.59 -33.88 -14.23
C ARG A 142 27.04 -35.23 -13.76
N LEU A 143 26.40 -35.31 -12.59
CA LEU A 143 25.80 -36.53 -12.05
C LEU A 143 24.58 -37.02 -12.84
N ILE A 144 23.77 -36.09 -13.37
CA ILE A 144 22.62 -36.39 -14.22
C ILE A 144 23.06 -36.88 -15.60
N PHE A 145 24.06 -36.22 -16.21
CA PHE A 145 24.51 -36.54 -17.57
C PHE A 145 25.52 -37.70 -17.63
N ALA A 146 26.22 -38.01 -16.52
CA ALA A 146 27.24 -39.06 -16.45
C ALA A 146 26.95 -40.20 -15.44
N GLY A 147 25.86 -40.15 -14.66
CA GLY A 147 25.59 -41.07 -13.54
C GLY A 147 24.28 -41.88 -13.62
N PRO A 148 23.85 -42.54 -12.51
CA PRO A 148 22.77 -43.53 -12.48
C PRO A 148 21.34 -42.96 -12.62
N LEU A 149 21.15 -41.64 -12.45
CA LEU A 149 19.86 -40.95 -12.65
C LEU A 149 19.45 -40.80 -14.12
N ARG A 150 20.30 -41.26 -15.04
CA ARG A 150 20.17 -41.17 -16.49
C ARG A 150 18.92 -41.84 -17.07
N SER A 151 18.39 -42.87 -16.40
CA SER A 151 17.16 -43.56 -16.80
C SER A 151 15.91 -42.70 -16.59
N LEU A 152 15.87 -41.95 -15.49
CA LEU A 152 14.78 -41.02 -15.15
C LEU A 152 14.71 -39.84 -16.14
N LEU A 153 15.88 -39.29 -16.50
CA LEU A 153 15.99 -38.20 -17.46
C LEU A 153 15.50 -38.58 -18.86
N ASN A 154 15.80 -39.81 -19.32
CA ASN A 154 15.37 -40.30 -20.63
C ASN A 154 13.86 -40.55 -20.75
N LEU A 155 13.18 -40.73 -19.62
CA LEU A 155 11.72 -40.87 -19.56
C LEU A 155 11.04 -39.49 -19.65
N VAL A 156 11.56 -38.50 -18.94
CA VAL A 156 11.05 -37.11 -18.89
C VAL A 156 11.36 -36.32 -20.18
N LEU A 157 12.48 -36.59 -20.85
CA LEU A 157 12.93 -35.87 -22.07
C LEU A 157 12.26 -36.33 -23.38
N LYS A 158 11.30 -37.27 -23.35
CA LYS A 158 10.48 -37.57 -24.55
C LYS A 158 9.44 -36.46 -24.72
N PRO A 159 9.14 -35.99 -25.96
CA PRO A 159 8.15 -34.93 -26.18
C PRO A 159 6.82 -35.18 -25.45
N ALA A 160 6.30 -36.41 -25.48
CA ALA A 160 5.09 -36.79 -24.76
C ALA A 160 5.25 -36.73 -23.22
N GLY A 161 6.37 -37.20 -22.67
CA GLY A 161 6.63 -37.16 -21.23
C GLY A 161 6.87 -35.74 -20.71
N TYR A 162 7.49 -34.89 -21.51
CA TYR A 162 7.75 -33.48 -21.19
C TYR A 162 6.48 -32.62 -21.32
N THR A 163 5.66 -32.87 -22.35
CA THR A 163 4.32 -32.25 -22.47
C THR A 163 3.45 -32.66 -21.29
N VAL A 164 3.46 -33.94 -20.90
CA VAL A 164 2.75 -34.40 -19.69
C VAL A 164 3.31 -33.73 -18.44
N LEU A 165 4.64 -33.60 -18.29
CA LEU A 165 5.23 -32.89 -17.16
C LEU A 165 4.81 -31.41 -17.13
N ILE A 166 4.83 -30.70 -18.25
CA ILE A 166 4.33 -29.31 -18.32
C ILE A 166 2.86 -29.24 -17.99
N LEU A 167 2.02 -30.12 -18.55
CA LEU A 167 0.59 -30.15 -18.25
C LEU A 167 0.33 -30.48 -16.77
N CYS A 168 1.11 -31.38 -16.18
CA CYS A 168 1.06 -31.68 -14.75
C CYS A 168 1.54 -30.50 -13.90
N LEU A 169 2.58 -29.78 -14.31
CA LEU A 169 3.06 -28.57 -13.62
C LEU A 169 2.09 -27.39 -13.77
N LEU A 170 1.44 -27.25 -14.93
CA LEU A 170 0.40 -26.25 -15.17
C LEU A 170 -0.89 -26.58 -14.42
N ALA A 171 -1.29 -27.86 -14.40
CA ALA A 171 -2.46 -28.32 -13.64
C ALA A 171 -2.21 -28.25 -12.13
N ALA A 172 -1.03 -28.67 -11.66
CA ALA A 172 -0.61 -28.43 -10.28
C ALA A 172 -0.55 -26.93 -9.99
N GLY A 173 -0.05 -26.12 -10.93
CA GLY A 173 -0.11 -24.65 -10.94
C GLY A 173 -1.48 -24.11 -10.64
N PHE A 174 -2.42 -24.48 -11.49
CA PHE A 174 -3.79 -24.04 -11.43
C PHE A 174 -4.50 -24.51 -10.16
N ILE A 175 -4.30 -25.78 -9.75
CA ILE A 175 -4.89 -26.33 -8.53
C ILE A 175 -4.29 -25.67 -7.28
N LEU A 176 -2.98 -25.42 -7.24
CA LEU A 176 -2.30 -24.80 -6.11
C LEU A 176 -2.64 -23.31 -6.00
N ASP A 177 -2.74 -22.59 -7.11
CA ASP A 177 -3.22 -21.20 -7.15
C ASP A 177 -4.66 -21.10 -6.68
N PHE A 178 -5.56 -21.95 -7.19
CA PHE A 178 -6.95 -22.01 -6.76
C PHE A 178 -7.12 -22.38 -5.28
N THR A 179 -6.20 -23.16 -4.70
CA THR A 179 -6.30 -23.63 -3.30
C THR A 179 -5.51 -22.79 -2.30
N LEU A 180 -4.47 -22.06 -2.73
CA LEU A 180 -3.54 -21.33 -1.85
C LEU A 180 -3.39 -19.83 -2.18
N ALA A 181 -4.17 -19.27 -3.10
CA ALA A 181 -4.25 -17.82 -3.28
C ALA A 181 -4.87 -17.14 -2.05
N GLN A 182 -4.11 -17.05 -0.96
CA GLN A 182 -4.37 -16.09 0.08
C GLN A 182 -3.92 -14.73 -0.46
N ASP A 183 -4.87 -14.08 -1.12
CA ASP A 183 -4.79 -12.72 -1.64
C ASP A 183 -4.76 -11.66 -0.53
N THR A 184 -4.71 -12.08 0.73
CA THR A 184 -4.81 -11.24 1.92
C THR A 184 -3.78 -11.62 2.97
N GLU A 185 -3.21 -10.60 3.61
CA GLU A 185 -2.42 -10.77 4.83
C GLU A 185 -3.36 -10.55 6.01
N LYS A 186 -3.91 -11.65 6.53
CA LYS A 186 -4.74 -11.62 7.73
C LYS A 186 -3.87 -11.95 8.94
N VAL A 187 -3.69 -10.98 9.81
CA VAL A 187 -3.06 -11.20 11.12
C VAL A 187 -4.17 -11.35 12.14
N SER A 188 -4.31 -12.55 12.67
CA SER A 188 -5.10 -12.79 13.88
C SER A 188 -4.15 -12.90 15.06
N SER A 189 -4.27 -11.98 16.01
CA SER A 189 -3.57 -12.06 17.28
C SER A 189 -4.23 -13.09 18.20
N GLN A 190 -3.42 -13.83 18.95
CA GLN A 190 -3.91 -14.68 20.04
C GLN A 190 -4.19 -13.83 21.29
N TYR A 191 -5.17 -12.94 21.24
CA TYR A 191 -5.66 -12.30 22.46
C TYR A 191 -6.61 -13.27 23.19
N SER A 192 -6.59 -13.20 24.51
CA SER A 192 -7.51 -13.99 25.32
C SER A 192 -8.94 -13.49 25.07
N PRO A 193 -9.94 -14.38 24.94
CA PRO A 193 -11.33 -13.96 24.81
C PRO A 193 -11.70 -13.06 25.99
N VAL A 194 -12.09 -11.82 25.71
CA VAL A 194 -12.39 -10.84 26.75
C VAL A 194 -13.84 -10.97 27.19
N ASN A 195 -14.09 -10.78 28.49
CA ASN A 195 -15.43 -10.84 29.06
C ASN A 195 -16.26 -9.63 28.62
N GLN A 196 -17.17 -9.82 27.67
CA GLN A 196 -18.04 -8.75 27.15
C GLN A 196 -19.24 -8.41 28.05
N ALA A 197 -19.44 -9.12 29.18
CA ALA A 197 -20.62 -8.91 30.02
C ALA A 197 -20.77 -7.46 30.54
N GLU A 198 -19.66 -6.76 30.74
CA GLU A 198 -19.64 -5.36 31.20
C GLU A 198 -19.89 -4.35 30.07
N LEU A 199 -19.95 -4.80 28.81
CA LEU A 199 -20.13 -3.95 27.63
C LEU A 199 -21.56 -3.97 27.06
N ASN A 200 -22.48 -4.74 27.64
CA ASN A 200 -23.83 -4.93 27.08
C ASN A 200 -24.56 -3.61 26.78
N ASP A 201 -24.39 -2.60 27.64
CA ASP A 201 -25.01 -1.27 27.51
C ASP A 201 -24.19 -0.28 26.65
N LYS A 202 -23.01 -0.68 26.16
CA LYS A 202 -22.13 0.15 25.34
C LYS A 202 -22.43 -0.03 23.85
N PRO A 203 -22.25 1.00 23.00
CA PRO A 203 -22.50 0.85 21.58
C PRO A 203 -21.35 0.15 20.86
N ASN A 204 -21.64 -0.39 19.68
CA ASN A 204 -20.60 -0.74 18.70
C ASN A 204 -19.98 0.53 18.12
N VAL A 205 -18.75 0.43 17.62
CA VAL A 205 -18.02 1.57 17.03
C VAL A 205 -17.46 1.18 15.68
N ILE A 206 -17.72 2.01 14.66
CA ILE A 206 -17.11 1.91 13.34
C ILE A 206 -16.38 3.22 13.05
N LEU A 207 -15.08 3.13 12.81
CA LEU A 207 -14.24 4.23 12.32
C LEU A 207 -13.95 4.00 10.83
N ILE A 208 -14.57 4.82 9.98
CA ILE A 208 -14.38 4.84 8.53
C ILE A 208 -13.37 5.95 8.21
N MET A 209 -12.26 5.57 7.59
CA MET A 209 -11.24 6.47 7.09
C MET A 209 -11.09 6.30 5.59
N VAL A 210 -11.18 7.39 4.84
CA VAL A 210 -11.03 7.40 3.39
C VAL A 210 -9.72 8.08 3.02
N ASP A 211 -8.86 7.39 2.27
CA ASP A 211 -7.58 7.91 1.80
C ASP A 211 -7.79 9.09 0.84
N THR A 212 -7.13 10.22 1.08
CA THR A 212 -7.10 11.44 0.24
C THR A 212 -8.43 12.21 0.06
N LEU A 213 -9.49 11.88 0.79
CA LEU A 213 -10.81 12.51 0.64
C LEU A 213 -10.81 13.97 1.12
N ARG A 214 -10.97 14.91 0.17
CA ARG A 214 -11.08 16.33 0.44
C ARG A 214 -12.47 16.70 0.96
N ARG A 215 -12.52 17.60 1.95
CA ARG A 215 -13.77 18.12 2.51
C ARG A 215 -14.66 18.76 1.45
N ASP A 216 -14.09 19.57 0.56
CA ASP A 216 -14.81 20.30 -0.49
C ASP A 216 -15.37 19.41 -1.60
N ARG A 217 -15.16 18.09 -1.51
CA ARG A 217 -15.66 17.09 -2.46
C ARG A 217 -16.71 16.16 -1.86
N VAL A 218 -17.29 16.56 -0.75
CA VAL A 218 -18.41 15.88 -0.08
C VAL A 218 -19.60 16.85 -0.01
N GLY A 219 -20.77 16.41 -0.48
CA GLY A 219 -21.97 17.23 -0.71
C GLY A 219 -22.40 18.05 0.50
N CYS A 220 -22.43 17.43 1.69
CA CYS A 220 -22.82 18.08 2.94
C CYS A 220 -21.89 19.21 3.43
N TYR A 221 -20.73 19.42 2.81
CA TYR A 221 -19.77 20.49 3.16
C TYR A 221 -19.85 21.74 2.27
N GLY A 222 -20.75 21.77 1.27
CA GLY A 222 -21.16 23.02 0.64
C GLY A 222 -21.04 23.11 -0.89
N ASP A 223 -20.70 22.03 -1.60
CA ASP A 223 -20.74 22.05 -3.07
C ASP A 223 -21.39 20.79 -3.67
N SER A 224 -22.65 20.55 -3.29
CA SER A 224 -23.49 19.48 -3.85
C SER A 224 -23.74 19.60 -5.37
N ASN A 225 -23.32 20.71 -5.99
CA ASN A 225 -23.42 20.92 -7.43
C ASN A 225 -22.21 20.38 -8.19
N THR A 226 -21.10 20.08 -7.52
CA THR A 226 -19.89 19.54 -8.14
C THR A 226 -19.58 18.11 -7.79
N VAL A 227 -20.12 17.54 -6.71
CA VAL A 227 -20.02 16.11 -6.36
C VAL A 227 -21.33 15.61 -5.75
N SER A 228 -21.78 14.42 -6.15
CA SER A 228 -23.01 13.81 -5.62
C SER A 228 -22.69 12.71 -4.59
N THR A 229 -22.84 13.00 -3.30
CA THR A 229 -22.61 12.04 -2.20
C THR A 229 -23.84 11.81 -1.30
N PRO A 230 -25.00 11.40 -1.85
CA PRO A 230 -26.24 11.31 -1.09
C PRO A 230 -26.18 10.34 0.10
N ASN A 231 -25.33 9.31 0.06
CA ASN A 231 -25.24 8.34 1.16
C ASN A 231 -24.38 8.86 2.32
N ILE A 232 -23.28 9.57 2.02
CA ILE A 232 -22.49 10.28 3.03
C ILE A 232 -23.31 11.44 3.61
N ASP A 233 -24.09 12.14 2.78
CA ASP A 233 -24.98 13.21 3.22
C ASP A 233 -26.10 12.67 4.13
N ALA A 234 -26.62 11.48 3.86
CA ALA A 234 -27.58 10.80 4.73
C ALA A 234 -26.95 10.46 6.10
N LEU A 235 -25.71 9.95 6.12
CA LEU A 235 -24.98 9.73 7.38
C LEU A 235 -24.77 11.05 8.15
N ALA A 236 -24.46 12.13 7.44
CA ALA A 236 -24.32 13.47 8.00
C ALA A 236 -25.62 13.97 8.62
N SER A 237 -26.77 13.71 8.00
CA SER A 237 -28.09 14.08 8.52
C SER A 237 -28.47 13.39 9.83
N ASP A 238 -27.84 12.25 10.13
CA ASP A 238 -28.03 11.51 11.40
C ASP A 238 -26.99 11.90 12.48
N GLY A 239 -25.98 12.69 12.12
CA GLY A 239 -24.81 12.99 12.95
C GLY A 239 -24.42 14.46 13.00
N VAL A 240 -23.23 14.72 13.54
CA VAL A 240 -22.65 16.06 13.61
C VAL A 240 -21.59 16.22 12.53
N ILE A 241 -21.70 17.30 11.75
CA ILE A 241 -20.74 17.71 10.73
C ILE A 241 -19.72 18.65 11.38
N TYR A 242 -18.42 18.36 11.26
CA TYR A 242 -17.35 19.22 11.75
C TYR A 242 -16.71 19.99 10.60
N ASP A 243 -17.08 21.27 10.49
CA ASP A 243 -16.75 22.10 9.32
C ASP A 243 -15.25 22.39 9.17
N GLN A 244 -14.57 22.57 10.30
CA GLN A 244 -13.17 22.98 10.37
C GLN A 244 -12.32 21.89 11.04
N HIS A 245 -12.35 20.69 10.45
CA HIS A 245 -11.56 19.56 10.90
C HIS A 245 -10.24 19.42 10.13
N TYR A 246 -9.14 19.21 10.86
CA TYR A 246 -7.78 19.21 10.32
C TYR A 246 -7.00 17.92 10.61
N ALA A 247 -6.44 17.34 9.56
CA ALA A 247 -5.42 16.29 9.63
C ALA A 247 -4.08 16.83 10.17
N GLN A 248 -3.35 16.00 10.89
CA GLN A 248 -2.05 16.37 11.48
C GLN A 248 -0.87 16.13 10.53
N ALA A 249 -1.10 15.44 9.41
CA ALA A 249 -0.13 15.20 8.36
C ALA A 249 -0.80 15.09 6.99
N THR A 250 -0.01 15.08 5.91
CA THR A 250 -0.49 15.04 4.52
C THR A 250 -0.18 13.73 3.79
N HIS A 251 0.08 12.67 4.55
CA HIS A 251 0.25 11.33 4.00
C HIS A 251 -0.22 10.28 4.98
N THR A 252 -0.69 9.15 4.44
CA THR A 252 -1.47 8.14 5.15
C THR A 252 -0.84 7.65 6.45
N LYS A 253 0.45 7.28 6.44
CA LYS A 253 1.10 6.67 7.60
C LYS A 253 1.06 7.56 8.87
N PRO A 254 1.67 8.77 8.87
CA PRO A 254 1.63 9.62 10.05
C PRO A 254 0.23 10.15 10.37
N SER A 255 -0.61 10.40 9.36
CA SER A 255 -1.95 10.90 9.65
C SER A 255 -2.82 9.84 10.35
N THR A 256 -2.76 8.60 9.88
CA THR A 256 -3.46 7.47 10.53
C THR A 256 -2.92 7.19 11.92
N ALA A 257 -1.60 7.22 12.09
CA ALA A 257 -0.99 7.07 13.41
C ALA A 257 -1.45 8.19 14.36
N SER A 258 -1.58 9.43 13.87
CA SER A 258 -2.10 10.54 14.66
C SER A 258 -3.57 10.33 15.05
N LEU A 259 -4.40 9.87 14.12
CA LEU A 259 -5.81 9.52 14.36
C LEU A 259 -5.98 8.45 15.42
N LEU A 260 -5.21 7.35 15.32
CA LEU A 260 -5.35 6.19 16.22
C LEU A 260 -4.68 6.39 17.58
N THR A 261 -3.64 7.21 17.68
CA THR A 261 -2.88 7.38 18.94
C THR A 261 -3.13 8.70 19.64
N SER A 262 -3.86 9.62 18.98
CA SER A 262 -4.07 10.99 19.47
C SER A 262 -2.75 11.73 19.74
N ARG A 263 -1.72 11.48 18.93
CA ARG A 263 -0.40 12.13 19.01
C ARG A 263 -0.06 12.78 17.67
N TYR A 264 0.78 13.80 17.68
CA TYR A 264 1.29 14.40 16.45
C TYR A 264 2.38 13.53 15.79
N PRO A 265 2.69 13.71 14.49
CA PRO A 265 3.65 12.89 13.75
C PRO A 265 5.01 12.68 14.43
N THR A 266 5.66 13.77 14.84
CA THR A 266 6.91 13.77 15.59
C THR A 266 6.73 13.11 16.96
N GLY A 267 5.53 13.17 17.55
CA GLY A 267 5.21 12.59 18.85
C GLY A 267 5.09 11.06 18.85
N HIS A 268 4.57 10.46 17.78
CA HIS A 268 4.40 9.00 17.67
C HIS A 268 5.52 8.30 16.86
N GLY A 269 6.29 9.02 16.04
CA GLY A 269 7.51 8.49 15.40
C GLY A 269 7.29 7.55 14.19
N ALA A 270 6.08 7.54 13.61
CA ALA A 270 5.71 6.72 12.45
C ALA A 270 5.59 7.60 11.20
N VAL A 271 6.68 8.26 10.83
CA VAL A 271 6.68 9.34 9.84
C VAL A 271 7.26 8.85 8.51
N HIS A 272 8.45 8.25 8.55
CA HIS A 272 9.18 7.86 7.36
C HIS A 272 8.80 6.47 6.84
N LYS A 273 9.24 6.19 5.61
CA LYS A 273 8.90 4.97 4.87
C LYS A 273 9.32 3.69 5.59
N ASN A 274 10.53 3.68 6.17
CA ASN A 274 11.08 2.55 6.93
C ASN A 274 10.69 2.54 8.42
N GLN A 275 9.83 3.46 8.86
CA GLN A 275 9.38 3.51 10.25
C GLN A 275 8.03 2.78 10.41
N ALA A 276 7.92 2.00 11.47
CA ALA A 276 6.68 1.41 11.96
C ALA A 276 6.12 2.23 13.13
N LEU A 277 4.84 2.06 13.42
CA LEU A 277 4.24 2.58 14.64
C LEU A 277 4.87 1.88 15.85
N PRO A 278 5.59 2.59 16.75
CA PRO A 278 6.27 1.94 17.85
C PRO A 278 5.26 1.26 18.78
N GLY A 279 5.49 0.00 19.17
CA GLY A 279 4.57 -0.76 20.03
C GLY A 279 4.45 -0.26 21.48
N GLY A 280 5.19 0.79 21.85
CA GLY A 280 5.00 1.51 23.11
C GLY A 280 4.07 2.72 23.00
N VAL A 281 3.52 2.98 21.81
CA VAL A 281 2.56 4.08 21.59
C VAL A 281 1.15 3.49 21.57
N THR A 282 0.42 3.69 22.66
CA THR A 282 -0.94 3.18 22.83
C THR A 282 -1.89 3.73 21.76
N THR A 283 -2.61 2.81 21.12
CA THR A 283 -3.63 3.07 20.12
C THR A 283 -5.05 3.00 20.69
N LEU A 284 -6.00 3.64 20.01
CA LEU A 284 -7.44 3.51 20.26
C LEU A 284 -7.89 2.05 20.28
N ALA A 285 -7.34 1.23 19.37
CA ALA A 285 -7.67 -0.19 19.28
C ALA A 285 -7.25 -0.95 20.55
N GLU A 286 -6.06 -0.66 21.10
CA GLU A 286 -5.60 -1.26 22.36
C GLU A 286 -6.50 -0.87 23.53
N VAL A 287 -6.89 0.40 23.65
CA VAL A 287 -7.79 0.84 24.73
C VAL A 287 -9.17 0.16 24.62
N CYS A 288 -9.72 0.06 23.41
CA CYS A 288 -10.98 -0.66 23.17
C CYS A 288 -10.84 -2.16 23.49
N HIS A 289 -9.75 -2.79 23.06
CA HIS A 289 -9.47 -4.19 23.31
C HIS A 289 -9.31 -4.49 24.81
N ASP A 290 -8.54 -3.69 25.53
CA ASP A 290 -8.34 -3.84 26.98
C ASP A 290 -9.66 -3.65 27.76
N ALA A 291 -10.59 -2.86 27.21
CA ALA A 291 -11.95 -2.71 27.74
C ALA A 291 -12.91 -3.85 27.34
N GLY A 292 -12.49 -4.77 26.47
CA GLY A 292 -13.22 -5.97 26.06
C GLY A 292 -13.96 -5.91 24.74
N TYR A 293 -13.77 -4.85 23.94
CA TYR A 293 -14.31 -4.81 22.58
C TYR A 293 -13.57 -5.80 21.68
N TYR A 294 -14.32 -6.51 20.83
CA TYR A 294 -13.75 -7.26 19.71
C TYR A 294 -13.27 -6.27 18.64
N CYS A 295 -11.96 -6.11 18.53
CA CYS A 295 -11.34 -5.11 17.65
C CYS A 295 -10.99 -5.70 16.28
N GLY A 296 -11.62 -5.21 15.21
CA GLY A 296 -11.35 -5.57 13.83
C GLY A 296 -10.73 -4.41 13.03
N GLY A 297 -9.83 -4.72 12.10
CA GLY A 297 -9.29 -3.74 11.14
C GLY A 297 -9.29 -4.30 9.72
N ILE A 298 -9.75 -3.50 8.75
CA ILE A 298 -9.73 -3.85 7.32
C ILE A 298 -9.08 -2.69 6.58
N VAL A 299 -7.91 -2.94 5.99
CA VAL A 299 -7.13 -1.92 5.29
C VAL A 299 -6.66 -2.36 3.92
N THR A 300 -6.49 -1.40 3.03
CA THR A 300 -6.06 -1.62 1.64
C THR A 300 -4.73 -0.90 1.32
N ASN A 301 -4.32 0.07 2.14
CA ASN A 301 -3.07 0.79 1.96
C ASN A 301 -1.89 0.05 2.62
N ILE A 302 -0.82 -0.16 1.85
CA ILE A 302 0.42 -0.78 2.33
C ILE A 302 1.06 -0.01 3.48
N ASN A 303 0.88 1.31 3.57
CA ASN A 303 1.38 2.13 4.68
C ASN A 303 0.76 1.75 6.04
N LEU A 304 -0.38 1.06 6.01
CA LEU A 304 -1.12 0.56 7.17
C LEU A 304 -1.00 -0.96 7.32
N ALA A 305 -0.13 -1.62 6.54
CA ALA A 305 0.04 -3.06 6.60
C ALA A 305 0.73 -3.52 7.91
N PRO A 306 0.59 -4.80 8.29
CA PRO A 306 1.13 -5.32 9.54
C PRO A 306 2.65 -5.14 9.72
N ILE A 307 3.41 -5.08 8.62
CA ILE A 307 4.84 -4.79 8.64
C ILE A 307 5.18 -3.44 9.31
N TYR A 308 4.24 -2.48 9.33
CA TYR A 308 4.38 -1.20 10.00
C TYR A 308 3.71 -1.13 11.37
N ASN A 309 3.32 -2.27 11.94
CA ASN A 309 2.74 -2.40 13.28
C ASN A 309 1.40 -1.67 13.50
N PHE A 310 0.59 -1.48 12.45
CA PHE A 310 -0.76 -0.90 12.58
C PHE A 310 -1.82 -1.91 13.06
N GLN A 311 -1.50 -3.21 13.09
CA GLN A 311 -2.34 -4.27 13.63
C GLN A 311 -2.38 -4.32 15.17
N GLN A 312 -1.55 -3.52 15.86
CA GLN A 312 -1.52 -3.51 17.32
C GLN A 312 -2.91 -3.17 17.91
N GLY A 313 -3.32 -3.89 18.96
CA GLY A 313 -4.66 -3.76 19.55
C GLY A 313 -5.82 -4.46 18.82
N PHE A 314 -5.64 -4.97 17.61
CA PHE A 314 -6.72 -5.63 16.86
C PHE A 314 -6.70 -7.15 17.02
N HIS A 315 -7.86 -7.75 17.30
CA HIS A 315 -8.05 -9.21 17.34
C HIS A 315 -7.88 -9.84 15.96
N GLU A 316 -8.46 -9.17 14.96
CA GLU A 316 -8.23 -9.49 13.55
C GLU A 316 -7.95 -8.24 12.75
N TYR A 317 -6.83 -8.25 12.02
CA TYR A 317 -6.42 -7.17 11.15
C TYR A 317 -6.15 -7.73 9.76
N THR A 318 -6.88 -7.25 8.78
CA THR A 318 -6.82 -7.74 7.41
C THR A 318 -6.27 -6.65 6.51
N TYR A 319 -5.05 -6.86 6.00
CA TYR A 319 -4.53 -6.08 4.89
C TYR A 319 -4.91 -6.75 3.57
N LEU A 320 -5.50 -5.94 2.68
CA LEU A 320 -6.00 -6.31 1.36
C LEU A 320 -5.02 -5.83 0.28
N PRO A 321 -3.94 -6.58 -0.04
CA PRO A 321 -2.95 -6.19 -1.02
C PRO A 321 -3.51 -6.19 -2.46
N PRO A 322 -2.93 -5.39 -3.37
CA PRO A 322 -3.27 -5.46 -4.79
C PRO A 322 -2.95 -6.84 -5.39
N LYS A 323 -3.70 -7.21 -6.43
CA LYS A 323 -3.43 -8.40 -7.25
C LYS A 323 -2.26 -8.14 -8.17
N PHE A 324 -1.24 -8.98 -8.08
CA PHE A 324 -0.13 -8.95 -9.03
C PHE A 324 -0.57 -9.43 -10.41
N PHE A 325 0.23 -9.10 -11.44
CA PHE A 325 -0.05 -9.56 -12.79
C PHE A 325 0.20 -11.06 -12.93
N PHE A 326 -0.46 -11.69 -13.93
CA PHE A 326 -0.22 -13.08 -14.32
C PHE A 326 -0.47 -14.13 -13.23
N GLY A 327 -1.30 -13.82 -12.23
CA GLY A 327 -1.53 -14.72 -11.09
C GLY A 327 -0.30 -14.87 -10.19
N ALA A 328 0.64 -13.91 -10.25
CA ALA A 328 1.75 -13.89 -9.31
C ALA A 328 1.23 -13.67 -7.88
N ASN A 329 1.90 -14.27 -6.91
CA ASN A 329 1.72 -13.96 -5.51
C ASN A 329 2.89 -13.09 -5.01
N GLU A 330 2.91 -12.79 -3.71
CA GLU A 330 3.96 -11.93 -3.14
C GLU A 330 5.37 -12.50 -3.37
N ALA A 331 5.59 -13.79 -3.13
CA ALA A 331 6.87 -14.45 -3.38
C ALA A 331 7.28 -14.36 -4.86
N ALA A 332 6.34 -14.57 -5.79
CA ALA A 332 6.59 -14.46 -7.23
C ALA A 332 6.89 -13.02 -7.66
N SER A 333 6.29 -12.02 -7.00
CA SER A 333 6.51 -10.60 -7.34
C SER A 333 7.97 -10.16 -7.13
N ARG A 334 8.69 -10.82 -6.22
CA ARG A 334 10.11 -10.52 -5.93
C ARG A 334 11.06 -11.05 -7.02
N LEU A 335 10.59 -11.91 -7.93
CA LEU A 335 11.41 -12.49 -9.00
C LEU A 335 11.74 -11.47 -10.09
N VAL A 336 12.98 -11.50 -10.61
CA VAL A 336 13.41 -10.63 -11.72
C VAL A 336 12.51 -10.78 -12.95
N VAL A 337 12.13 -12.01 -13.30
CA VAL A 337 11.24 -12.26 -14.46
C VAL A 337 9.89 -11.58 -14.30
N TYR A 338 9.34 -11.53 -13.08
CA TYR A 338 8.09 -10.81 -12.83
C TYR A 338 8.27 -9.32 -13.07
N GLY A 339 9.33 -8.71 -12.52
CA GLY A 339 9.66 -7.30 -12.74
C GLY A 339 9.77 -6.95 -14.24
N VAL A 340 10.45 -7.78 -15.03
CA VAL A 340 10.55 -7.60 -16.49
C VAL A 340 9.19 -7.74 -17.19
N LEU A 341 8.44 -8.79 -16.90
CA LEU A 341 7.12 -9.03 -17.50
C LEU A 341 6.13 -7.90 -17.17
N ARG A 342 6.18 -7.40 -15.92
CA ARG A 342 5.41 -6.24 -15.47
C ARG A 342 5.77 -5.00 -16.26
N LEU A 343 7.05 -4.66 -16.40
CA LEU A 343 7.50 -3.49 -17.18
C LEU A 343 7.05 -3.58 -18.64
N VAL A 344 7.18 -4.76 -19.26
CA VAL A 344 6.71 -5.01 -20.63
C VAL A 344 5.20 -4.81 -20.72
N ARG A 345 4.43 -5.39 -19.78
CA ARG A 345 2.96 -5.22 -19.74
C ARG A 345 2.58 -3.75 -19.59
N MET A 346 3.19 -3.03 -18.65
CA MET A 346 2.88 -1.62 -18.42
C MET A 346 3.16 -0.75 -19.66
N LYS A 347 4.13 -1.13 -20.49
CA LYS A 347 4.44 -0.44 -21.74
C LYS A 347 3.47 -0.80 -22.89
N LEU A 348 2.99 -2.05 -22.94
CA LEU A 348 2.16 -2.56 -24.04
C LEU A 348 0.65 -2.41 -23.77
N VAL A 349 0.22 -2.61 -22.54
CA VAL A 349 -1.18 -2.59 -22.11
C VAL A 349 -1.45 -1.28 -21.38
N LYS A 350 -2.20 -0.40 -22.04
CA LYS A 350 -2.55 0.92 -21.51
C LYS A 350 -3.68 0.88 -20.47
N SER A 351 -4.47 -0.19 -20.45
CA SER A 351 -5.56 -0.33 -19.49
C SER A 351 -5.05 -0.59 -18.07
N LYS A 352 -5.56 0.21 -17.13
CA LYS A 352 -5.31 0.14 -15.69
C LYS A 352 -6.58 -0.34 -15.01
N TYR A 353 -6.46 -1.28 -14.10
CA TYR A 353 -7.58 -1.75 -13.29
C TYR A 353 -7.27 -1.54 -11.82
N VAL A 354 -8.25 -1.09 -11.05
CA VAL A 354 -8.11 -0.73 -9.64
C VAL A 354 -7.43 -1.82 -8.81
N TYR A 355 -7.83 -3.08 -8.99
CA TYR A 355 -7.33 -4.23 -8.24
C TYR A 355 -5.83 -4.51 -8.42
N HIS A 356 -5.15 -3.87 -9.38
CA HIS A 356 -3.69 -3.93 -9.52
C HIS A 356 -2.92 -2.90 -8.68
N PHE A 357 -3.63 -1.95 -8.06
CA PHE A 357 -3.06 -0.86 -7.25
C PHE A 357 -3.53 -0.95 -5.80
N TYR A 358 -4.83 -1.09 -5.58
CA TYR A 358 -5.45 -1.25 -4.27
C TYR A 358 -6.77 -2.05 -4.40
N ARG A 359 -7.47 -2.35 -3.30
CA ARG A 359 -8.81 -2.96 -3.33
C ARG A 359 -9.90 -1.91 -3.18
N SER A 360 -10.91 -1.98 -4.06
CA SER A 360 -12.03 -1.05 -4.12
C SER A 360 -12.97 -1.16 -2.91
N GLY A 361 -13.82 -0.15 -2.73
CA GLY A 361 -14.87 -0.13 -1.71
C GLY A 361 -15.80 -1.36 -1.76
N GLU A 362 -16.09 -1.91 -2.94
CA GLU A 362 -16.79 -3.18 -3.11
C GLU A 362 -16.13 -4.32 -2.33
N THR A 363 -14.82 -4.45 -2.47
CA THR A 363 -14.06 -5.52 -1.81
C THR A 363 -14.03 -5.29 -0.31
N VAL A 364 -13.79 -4.04 0.13
CA VAL A 364 -13.79 -3.68 1.55
C VAL A 364 -15.14 -4.02 2.20
N ASN A 365 -16.26 -3.69 1.53
CA ASN A 365 -17.61 -4.02 1.99
C ASN A 365 -17.84 -5.54 2.09
N GLY A 366 -17.29 -6.34 1.17
CA GLY A 366 -17.35 -7.81 1.28
C GLY A 366 -16.71 -8.32 2.58
N TYR A 367 -15.53 -7.80 2.95
CA TYR A 367 -14.87 -8.17 4.21
C TYR A 367 -15.59 -7.61 5.44
N PHE A 368 -16.21 -6.44 5.33
CA PHE A 368 -17.07 -5.87 6.35
C PHE A 368 -18.30 -6.76 6.62
N ASP A 369 -18.98 -7.22 5.56
CA ASP A 369 -20.11 -8.15 5.67
C ASP A 369 -19.72 -9.47 6.33
N ASP A 370 -18.56 -10.03 5.96
CA ASP A 370 -17.99 -11.23 6.57
C ASP A 370 -17.61 -11.01 8.04
N PHE A 371 -17.14 -9.82 8.40
CA PHE A 371 -16.87 -9.44 9.79
C PHE A 371 -18.16 -9.40 10.60
N LEU A 372 -19.20 -8.71 10.13
CA LEU A 372 -20.48 -8.60 10.82
C LEU A 372 -21.18 -9.97 10.95
N THR A 373 -21.07 -10.83 9.95
CA THR A 373 -21.64 -12.18 10.01
C THR A 373 -21.03 -13.03 11.14
N ARG A 374 -19.75 -12.82 11.44
CA ARG A 374 -19.03 -13.57 12.48
C ARG A 374 -19.09 -12.93 13.86
N ASN A 375 -19.14 -11.59 13.90
CA ASN A 375 -18.88 -10.81 15.11
C ASN A 375 -20.01 -9.81 15.43
N GLY A 376 -21.10 -9.76 14.67
CA GLY A 376 -22.18 -8.78 14.85
C GLY A 376 -22.92 -8.90 16.19
N ASP A 377 -22.93 -10.10 16.78
CA ASP A 377 -23.50 -10.36 18.11
C ASP A 377 -22.59 -9.88 19.26
N GLN A 378 -21.34 -9.53 18.97
CA GLN A 378 -20.36 -9.05 19.94
C GLN A 378 -20.33 -7.52 19.99
N LYS A 379 -19.78 -6.97 21.07
CA LYS A 379 -19.40 -5.55 21.11
C LYS A 379 -18.09 -5.36 20.38
N PHE A 380 -18.09 -4.57 19.31
CA PHE A 380 -16.92 -4.42 18.44
C PHE A 380 -16.49 -2.97 18.21
N PHE A 381 -15.18 -2.82 18.01
CA PHE A 381 -14.57 -1.64 17.40
C PHE A 381 -14.04 -2.07 16.04
N LEU A 382 -14.49 -1.44 14.97
CA LEU A 382 -14.11 -1.79 13.61
C LEU A 382 -13.50 -0.59 12.89
N PHE A 383 -12.26 -0.73 12.46
CA PHE A 383 -11.56 0.24 11.62
C PHE A 383 -11.65 -0.18 10.15
N LEU A 384 -12.25 0.68 9.32
CA LEU A 384 -12.42 0.47 7.89
C LEU A 384 -11.67 1.55 7.12
N HIS A 385 -10.82 1.12 6.18
CA HIS A 385 -10.06 2.01 5.33
C HIS A 385 -10.41 1.83 3.85
N TYR A 386 -10.76 2.93 3.19
CA TYR A 386 -11.09 2.99 1.76
C TYR A 386 -10.03 3.79 1.01
N MET A 387 -9.76 3.44 -0.25
CA MET A 387 -8.75 4.11 -1.10
C MET A 387 -9.31 4.62 -2.43
N ASP A 388 -10.62 4.52 -2.64
CA ASP A 388 -11.23 4.82 -3.95
C ASP A 388 -10.82 6.22 -4.49
N PRO A 389 -10.81 7.32 -3.70
CA PRO A 389 -10.35 8.62 -4.19
C PRO A 389 -8.82 8.83 -4.18
N HIS A 390 -8.00 7.82 -3.84
CA HIS A 390 -6.53 7.88 -3.94
C HIS A 390 -6.05 7.60 -5.38
N ASP A 391 -4.90 8.15 -5.78
CA ASP A 391 -4.32 7.86 -7.09
C ASP A 391 -3.92 6.36 -7.27
N PRO A 392 -4.15 5.73 -8.44
CA PRO A 392 -4.63 6.31 -9.67
C PRO A 392 -6.12 6.69 -9.65
N TYR A 393 -6.46 7.85 -10.22
CA TYR A 393 -7.86 8.24 -10.42
C TYR A 393 -8.43 7.56 -11.66
N PHE A 394 -9.61 6.96 -11.53
CA PHE A 394 -10.20 6.13 -12.59
C PHE A 394 -11.41 6.79 -13.25
N GLU A 395 -11.64 6.44 -14.52
CA GLU A 395 -12.90 6.76 -15.20
C GLU A 395 -13.97 5.74 -14.78
N HIS A 396 -15.17 6.21 -14.46
CA HIS A 396 -16.31 5.39 -14.07
C HIS A 396 -17.47 5.45 -15.09
N PRO A 397 -18.17 4.32 -15.35
CA PRO A 397 -17.85 2.97 -14.89
C PRO A 397 -16.50 2.50 -15.44
N TYR A 398 -15.75 1.73 -14.63
CA TYR A 398 -14.36 1.33 -14.91
C TYR A 398 -14.11 0.93 -16.38
N SER A 399 -13.51 1.84 -17.15
CA SER A 399 -13.20 1.65 -18.58
C SER A 399 -11.78 1.09 -18.82
N GLY A 400 -10.97 1.07 -17.76
CA GLY A 400 -9.53 0.80 -17.84
C GLY A 400 -8.68 2.06 -18.04
N PHE A 401 -9.29 3.24 -18.14
CA PHE A 401 -8.58 4.51 -18.25
C PHE A 401 -8.45 5.20 -16.87
N GLY A 402 -7.35 5.94 -16.67
CA GLY A 402 -7.07 6.61 -15.41
C GLY A 402 -5.71 7.28 -15.35
N TYR A 403 -5.55 8.19 -14.40
CA TYR A 403 -4.35 9.01 -14.17
C TYR A 403 -3.62 8.53 -12.91
N ALA A 404 -2.31 8.34 -13.01
CA ALA A 404 -1.50 7.81 -11.90
C ALA A 404 -0.25 8.66 -11.71
N ARG A 405 0.10 8.97 -10.45
CA ARG A 405 1.33 9.68 -10.10
C ARG A 405 2.57 8.96 -10.64
N ALA A 406 2.60 7.63 -10.52
CA ALA A 406 3.70 6.81 -11.03
C ALA A 406 3.93 6.96 -12.55
N ALA A 407 2.90 7.30 -13.32
CA ALA A 407 3.01 7.51 -14.77
C ALA A 407 3.29 8.98 -15.15
N MET A 408 2.79 9.92 -14.36
CA MET A 408 2.89 11.36 -14.61
C MET A 408 3.24 12.11 -13.32
N PRO A 409 4.48 12.02 -12.80
CA PRO A 409 4.82 12.56 -11.48
C PRO A 409 4.74 14.10 -11.41
N ASN A 410 4.97 14.78 -12.54
CA ASN A 410 4.84 16.25 -12.67
C ASN A 410 3.96 16.57 -13.89
N PRO A 411 2.63 16.47 -13.77
CA PRO A 411 1.70 16.80 -14.85
C PRO A 411 1.79 18.27 -15.28
N ASP A 412 1.43 18.52 -16.54
CA ASP A 412 1.16 19.87 -17.07
C ASP A 412 -0.09 20.45 -16.38
N PRO A 413 -0.10 21.74 -15.98
CA PRO A 413 -1.23 22.40 -15.32
C PRO A 413 -2.60 22.16 -15.97
N LYS A 414 -2.64 21.98 -17.29
CA LYS A 414 -3.89 21.68 -18.02
C LYS A 414 -4.59 20.38 -17.59
N PHE A 415 -3.90 19.50 -16.87
CA PHE A 415 -4.47 18.26 -16.35
C PHE A 415 -5.22 18.44 -15.03
N ALA A 416 -5.25 19.65 -14.45
CA ALA A 416 -5.91 19.90 -13.16
C ALA A 416 -7.40 19.55 -13.22
N GLU A 417 -8.12 20.07 -14.22
CA GLU A 417 -9.55 19.79 -14.37
C GLU A 417 -9.84 18.31 -14.71
N PRO A 418 -9.14 17.66 -15.68
CA PRO A 418 -9.29 16.22 -15.89
C PRO A 418 -9.03 15.36 -14.64
N PHE A 419 -8.09 15.75 -13.77
CA PHE A 419 -7.82 15.01 -12.53
C PHE A 419 -8.94 15.20 -11.52
N LYS A 420 -9.41 16.44 -11.32
CA LYS A 420 -10.57 16.73 -10.46
C LYS A 420 -11.83 16.01 -10.93
N ASP A 421 -12.05 15.89 -12.23
CA ASP A 421 -13.19 15.19 -12.81
C ASP A 421 -13.17 13.67 -12.53
N PHE A 422 -11.98 13.06 -12.54
CA PHE A 422 -11.83 11.63 -12.25
C PHE A 422 -11.90 11.38 -10.74
N TYR A 423 -11.24 12.23 -9.96
CA TYR A 423 -11.36 12.23 -8.51
C TYR A 423 -12.83 12.34 -8.05
N ARG A 424 -13.62 13.25 -8.66
CA ARG A 424 -15.07 13.34 -8.41
C ARG A 424 -15.78 12.01 -8.64
N GLN A 425 -15.49 11.33 -9.75
CA GLN A 425 -16.12 10.04 -10.07
C GLN A 425 -15.73 8.96 -9.06
N ASP A 426 -14.47 8.94 -8.60
CA ASP A 426 -14.02 8.03 -7.55
C ASP A 426 -14.74 8.28 -6.21
N VAL A 427 -14.99 9.54 -5.85
CA VAL A 427 -15.80 9.90 -4.66
C VAL A 427 -17.26 9.48 -4.82
N GLU A 428 -17.87 9.68 -5.99
CA GLU A 428 -19.25 9.23 -6.29
C GLU A 428 -19.37 7.70 -6.28
N TYR A 429 -18.32 6.99 -6.70
CA TYR A 429 -18.24 5.53 -6.62
C TYR A 429 -18.13 5.06 -5.16
N LEU A 430 -17.28 5.70 -4.36
CA LEU A 430 -17.16 5.43 -2.92
C LEU A 430 -18.50 5.61 -2.20
N ASP A 431 -19.22 6.70 -2.47
CA ASP A 431 -20.50 7.01 -1.83
C ASP A 431 -21.52 5.86 -1.95
N GLN A 432 -21.57 5.18 -3.11
CA GLN A 432 -22.44 4.02 -3.32
C GLN A 432 -22.13 2.90 -2.31
N TRP A 433 -20.86 2.64 -2.05
CA TRP A 433 -20.43 1.61 -1.09
C TRP A 433 -20.64 2.03 0.36
N ILE A 434 -20.54 3.33 0.67
CA ILE A 434 -20.97 3.87 1.97
C ILE A 434 -22.49 3.66 2.15
N GLY A 435 -23.29 3.80 1.10
CA GLY A 435 -24.72 3.45 1.09
C GLY A 435 -24.97 1.99 1.42
N THR A 436 -24.33 1.07 0.68
CA THR A 436 -24.47 -0.38 0.92
C THR A 436 -24.06 -0.79 2.34
N LEU A 437 -23.00 -0.18 2.88
CA LEU A 437 -22.57 -0.41 4.27
C LEU A 437 -23.66 0.00 5.26
N GLN A 438 -24.27 1.18 5.08
CA GLN A 438 -25.36 1.66 5.93
C GLN A 438 -26.59 0.76 5.83
N GLU A 439 -26.97 0.35 4.62
CA GLU A 439 -28.08 -0.60 4.39
C GLU A 439 -27.84 -1.93 5.11
N LYS A 440 -26.60 -2.46 5.05
CA LYS A 440 -26.22 -3.67 5.78
C LYS A 440 -26.41 -3.50 7.29
N LEU A 441 -25.90 -2.42 7.87
CA LEU A 441 -26.07 -2.15 9.30
C LEU A 441 -27.54 -2.01 9.69
N LYS A 442 -28.36 -1.35 8.85
CA LYS A 442 -29.80 -1.21 9.07
C LYS A 442 -30.51 -2.57 8.99
N SER A 443 -30.12 -3.44 8.05
CA SER A 443 -30.69 -4.79 7.91
C SER A 443 -30.42 -5.72 9.09
N LEU A 444 -29.41 -5.39 9.90
CA LEU A 444 -29.00 -6.13 11.10
C LEU A 444 -29.41 -5.42 12.40
N ASP A 445 -30.21 -4.36 12.33
CA ASP A 445 -30.59 -3.50 13.48
C ASP A 445 -29.38 -2.95 14.27
N LEU A 446 -28.21 -2.83 13.61
CA LEU A 446 -26.97 -2.34 14.22
C LEU A 446 -26.80 -0.82 14.03
N TYR A 447 -27.36 -0.23 12.98
CA TYR A 447 -27.11 1.17 12.60
C TYR A 447 -27.42 2.15 13.73
N ASP A 448 -28.61 2.06 14.35
CA ASP A 448 -29.04 2.99 15.38
C ASP A 448 -28.19 2.91 16.65
N ASN A 449 -27.78 1.70 17.05
CA ASN A 449 -26.98 1.44 18.26
C ASN A 449 -25.47 1.40 18.00
N CYS A 450 -25.02 1.85 16.82
CA CYS A 450 -23.62 1.97 16.45
C CYS A 450 -23.21 3.45 16.41
N MET A 451 -22.04 3.75 16.96
CA MET A 451 -21.33 5.00 16.71
C MET A 451 -20.56 4.86 15.39
N ILE A 452 -20.80 5.78 14.46
CA ILE A 452 -20.10 5.80 13.17
C ILE A 452 -19.31 7.10 13.08
N VAL A 453 -18.00 6.99 12.91
CA VAL A 453 -17.10 8.12 12.65
C VAL A 453 -16.62 8.00 11.22
N PHE A 454 -16.90 8.99 10.39
CA PHE A 454 -16.46 9.05 9.00
C PHE A 454 -15.49 10.22 8.85
N THR A 455 -14.28 9.95 8.39
CA THR A 455 -13.23 10.96 8.20
C THR A 455 -12.33 10.64 7.01
N SER A 456 -11.43 11.55 6.68
CA SER A 456 -10.26 11.26 5.87
C SER A 456 -8.97 11.37 6.67
N ASP A 457 -7.92 10.73 6.20
CA ASP A 457 -6.56 10.88 6.71
C ASP A 457 -5.91 12.18 6.23
N HIS A 458 -6.09 12.57 4.97
CA HIS A 458 -5.64 13.83 4.38
C HIS A 458 -6.39 14.11 3.08
N GLY A 459 -6.14 15.25 2.44
CA GLY A 459 -6.69 15.58 1.13
C GLY A 459 -5.67 15.46 0.00
N GLU A 460 -5.86 16.25 -1.06
CA GLU A 460 -5.13 16.15 -2.33
C GLU A 460 -4.99 17.52 -3.03
N GLU A 461 -3.80 17.82 -3.57
CA GLU A 461 -3.52 19.03 -4.37
C GLU A 461 -3.62 18.73 -5.88
N PHE A 462 -4.46 19.49 -6.58
CA PHE A 462 -4.68 19.49 -8.03
C PHE A 462 -4.18 20.80 -8.66
N TYR A 463 -2.97 21.22 -8.30
CA TYR A 463 -2.29 22.41 -8.82
C TYR A 463 -2.75 23.76 -8.28
N GLU A 464 -3.57 23.81 -7.23
CA GLU A 464 -4.01 25.05 -6.58
C GLU A 464 -2.84 25.96 -6.17
N HIS A 465 -1.74 25.39 -5.67
CA HIS A 465 -0.53 26.13 -5.29
C HIS A 465 0.68 25.75 -6.15
N GLY A 466 0.45 25.28 -7.37
CA GLY A 466 1.51 24.89 -8.31
C GLY A 466 2.21 23.56 -7.98
N GLY A 467 1.71 22.80 -7.01
CA GLY A 467 2.10 21.43 -6.72
C GLY A 467 1.09 20.41 -7.23
N TRP A 468 1.34 19.14 -6.93
CA TRP A 468 0.45 18.03 -7.27
C TRP A 468 0.52 17.01 -6.15
N TRP A 469 -0.53 16.20 -6.05
CA TRP A 469 -0.60 15.04 -5.16
C TRP A 469 -0.73 15.47 -3.69
N HIS A 470 -0.26 14.61 -2.79
CA HIS A 470 -0.22 14.84 -1.36
C HIS A 470 1.20 14.60 -0.82
N GLY A 471 1.43 14.92 0.45
CA GLY A 471 2.74 14.87 1.08
C GLY A 471 3.64 16.07 0.76
N THR A 472 3.11 17.10 0.11
CA THR A 472 3.88 18.22 -0.46
C THR A 472 3.65 19.55 0.25
N THR A 473 2.46 19.81 0.77
CA THR A 473 2.08 21.09 1.39
C THR A 473 1.36 20.84 2.72
N LEU A 474 0.87 21.91 3.34
CA LEU A 474 -0.05 21.89 4.49
C LEU A 474 -1.20 22.89 4.23
N HIS A 475 -1.57 23.09 2.96
CA HIS A 475 -2.67 23.95 2.54
C HIS A 475 -4.03 23.26 2.74
N GLU A 476 -5.12 24.03 2.73
CA GLU A 476 -6.46 23.58 3.08
C GLU A 476 -6.87 22.31 2.32
N GLU A 477 -6.55 22.21 1.03
CA GLU A 477 -6.90 21.05 0.21
C GLU A 477 -6.19 19.75 0.62
N GLN A 478 -5.08 19.80 1.37
CA GLN A 478 -4.39 18.61 1.87
C GLN A 478 -4.69 18.27 3.33
N ILE A 479 -5.12 19.23 4.16
CA ILE A 479 -5.31 18.96 5.60
C ILE A 479 -6.71 19.26 6.13
N ARG A 480 -7.54 20.07 5.45
CA ARG A 480 -8.93 20.27 5.86
C ARG A 480 -9.78 19.14 5.31
N VAL A 481 -10.04 18.15 6.15
CA VAL A 481 -10.68 16.89 5.79
C VAL A 481 -12.10 16.80 6.35
N PRO A 482 -13.00 15.99 5.76
CA PRO A 482 -14.33 15.79 6.31
C PRO A 482 -14.24 15.07 7.67
N LEU A 483 -15.12 15.41 8.61
CA LEU A 483 -15.40 14.61 9.80
C LEU A 483 -16.90 14.64 10.12
N ILE A 484 -17.53 13.47 10.09
CA ILE A 484 -18.92 13.26 10.49
C ILE A 484 -18.94 12.26 11.65
N ILE A 485 -19.63 12.60 12.74
CA ILE A 485 -19.81 11.69 13.88
C ILE A 485 -21.30 11.47 14.15
N LYS A 486 -21.77 10.25 13.89
CA LYS A 486 -23.09 9.77 14.26
C LYS A 486 -23.01 9.02 15.58
N LYS A 487 -23.72 9.49 16.61
CA LYS A 487 -23.75 8.83 17.93
C LYS A 487 -24.69 7.61 17.91
N ALA A 488 -24.44 6.66 18.80
CA ALA A 488 -25.37 5.58 19.05
C ALA A 488 -26.61 6.09 19.82
N GLY A 489 -27.80 5.61 19.45
CA GLY A 489 -29.07 5.88 20.12
C GLY A 489 -29.54 7.34 20.07
N THR A 490 -28.81 8.25 19.43
CA THR A 490 -29.14 9.67 19.33
C THR A 490 -28.96 10.15 17.91
N VAL A 491 -30.05 10.61 17.29
CA VAL A 491 -29.99 11.40 16.07
C VAL A 491 -29.75 12.84 16.48
N ILE A 492 -28.55 13.36 16.18
CA ILE A 492 -28.20 14.77 16.40
C ILE A 492 -28.35 15.47 15.05
N GLY A 493 -29.56 15.49 14.51
CA GLY A 493 -29.79 15.85 13.11
C GLY A 493 -29.34 17.27 12.76
N ASP A 494 -28.79 17.42 11.55
CA ASP A 494 -28.34 18.68 10.93
C ASP A 494 -27.45 19.57 11.81
N SER A 495 -26.70 18.97 12.74
CA SER A 495 -25.83 19.70 13.65
C SER A 495 -24.50 20.02 12.97
N LEU A 496 -24.19 21.31 12.85
CA LEU A 496 -22.93 21.81 12.30
C LEU A 496 -22.05 22.37 13.41
N HIS A 497 -20.87 21.78 13.59
CA HIS A 497 -19.83 22.30 14.47
C HIS A 497 -18.80 23.10 13.66
N THR A 498 -18.74 24.42 13.90
CA THR A 498 -17.88 25.34 13.14
C THR A 498 -16.53 25.65 13.79
N GLY A 499 -16.30 25.20 15.04
CA GLY A 499 -15.02 25.36 15.72
C GLY A 499 -13.92 24.45 15.15
N LEU A 500 -12.65 24.82 15.36
CA LEU A 500 -11.50 24.02 14.89
C LEU A 500 -11.40 22.70 15.63
N THR A 501 -11.24 21.60 14.90
CA THR A 501 -11.05 20.26 15.44
C THR A 501 -9.90 19.56 14.72
N HIS A 502 -9.38 18.50 15.34
CA HIS A 502 -8.19 17.80 14.87
C HIS A 502 -8.42 16.30 14.77
N SER A 503 -7.74 15.61 13.86
CA SER A 503 -7.79 14.14 13.83
C SER A 503 -7.29 13.51 15.14
N VAL A 504 -6.37 14.17 15.87
CA VAL A 504 -5.99 13.73 17.23
C VAL A 504 -7.15 13.76 18.24
N ASP A 505 -8.21 14.54 18.00
CA ASP A 505 -9.40 14.62 18.87
C ASP A 505 -10.32 13.40 18.70
N VAL A 506 -10.19 12.64 17.60
CA VAL A 506 -11.12 11.54 17.27
C VAL A 506 -11.04 10.40 18.28
N ALA A 507 -9.84 9.90 18.61
CA ALA A 507 -9.70 8.80 19.56
C ALA A 507 -10.23 9.15 20.97
N PRO A 508 -9.85 10.29 21.60
CA PRO A 508 -10.43 10.74 22.87
C PRO A 508 -11.95 10.90 22.82
N THR A 509 -12.49 11.42 21.71
CA THR A 509 -13.95 11.57 21.51
C THR A 509 -14.65 10.22 21.48
N ILE A 510 -14.11 9.25 20.73
CA ILE A 510 -14.66 7.88 20.69
C ILE A 510 -14.65 7.28 22.09
N LEU A 511 -13.49 7.25 22.76
CA LEU A 511 -13.32 6.65 24.09
C LEU A 511 -14.28 7.26 25.12
N THR A 512 -14.35 8.59 25.18
CA THR A 512 -15.24 9.29 26.11
C THR A 512 -16.71 9.01 25.80
N THR A 513 -17.10 9.01 24.52
CA THR A 513 -18.49 8.75 24.08
C THR A 513 -18.94 7.34 24.43
N ILE A 514 -18.06 6.34 24.33
CA ILE A 514 -18.34 4.97 24.76
C ILE A 514 -18.05 4.74 26.26
N GLY A 515 -17.72 5.80 27.01
CA GLY A 515 -17.51 5.79 28.45
C GLY A 515 -16.32 4.95 28.90
N LEU A 516 -15.23 5.00 28.14
CA LEU A 516 -13.90 4.52 28.52
C LEU A 516 -13.01 5.71 28.92
N GLY A 517 -11.99 5.43 29.72
CA GLY A 517 -11.00 6.44 30.10
C GLY A 517 -10.06 6.78 28.95
N VAL A 518 -9.73 8.06 28.80
CA VAL A 518 -8.73 8.54 27.84
C VAL A 518 -7.33 8.46 28.48
N PRO A 519 -6.37 7.72 27.89
CA PRO A 519 -5.00 7.69 28.40
C PRO A 519 -4.35 9.09 28.43
N PRO A 520 -3.55 9.42 29.46
CA PRO A 520 -2.98 10.76 29.64
C PRO A 520 -1.99 11.19 28.53
N GLU A 521 -1.48 10.24 27.76
CA GLU A 521 -0.61 10.48 26.61
C GLU A 521 -1.36 10.92 25.34
N MET A 522 -2.67 10.66 25.26
CA MET A 522 -3.51 11.14 24.17
C MET A 522 -3.69 12.67 24.29
N ARG A 523 -3.42 13.40 23.21
CA ARG A 523 -3.32 14.87 23.22
C ARG A 523 -4.57 15.60 22.74
N GLY A 524 -5.45 14.88 22.05
CA GLY A 524 -6.72 15.44 21.59
C GLY A 524 -7.72 15.59 22.72
N ARG A 525 -8.85 16.22 22.39
CA ARG A 525 -9.96 16.47 23.30
C ARG A 525 -11.23 15.72 22.87
N ASP A 526 -12.18 15.59 23.80
CA ASP A 526 -13.53 15.18 23.47
C ASP A 526 -14.26 16.32 22.73
N LEU A 527 -14.71 16.05 21.50
CA LEU A 527 -15.43 16.99 20.66
C LEU A 527 -16.87 17.25 21.10
N PHE A 528 -17.41 16.43 22.01
CA PHE A 528 -18.73 16.66 22.61
C PHE A 528 -18.68 17.34 23.98
N ALA A 529 -17.49 17.67 24.48
CA ALA A 529 -17.33 18.36 25.74
C ALA A 529 -17.94 19.77 25.66
N VAL A 530 -18.75 20.13 26.66
CA VAL A 530 -19.52 21.39 26.70
C VAL A 530 -18.71 22.54 27.31
N ASP A 531 -17.63 22.22 28.04
CA ASP A 531 -16.85 23.20 28.82
C ASP A 531 -15.63 23.72 28.03
N VAL A 532 -15.89 24.55 27.02
CA VAL A 532 -14.82 25.33 26.36
C VAL A 532 -14.75 26.72 27.02
N PRO A 533 -13.58 27.13 27.58
CA PRO A 533 -13.44 28.46 28.18
C PRO A 533 -13.77 29.57 27.17
N GLU A 534 -14.45 30.65 27.61
CA GLU A 534 -14.83 31.78 26.73
C GLU A 534 -13.65 32.41 25.97
N ASN A 535 -12.43 32.32 26.52
CA ASN A 535 -11.21 32.87 25.90
C ASN A 535 -10.34 31.80 25.21
N PHE A 536 -10.86 30.60 24.97
CA PHE A 536 -10.12 29.55 24.27
C PHE A 536 -9.98 29.92 22.80
N ILE A 537 -8.74 30.20 22.36
CA ILE A 537 -8.43 30.36 20.94
C ILE A 537 -8.15 28.96 20.39
N PRO A 538 -8.95 28.46 19.43
CA PRO A 538 -8.67 27.17 18.83
C PRO A 538 -7.38 27.23 17.99
N GLU A 539 -6.54 26.22 18.16
CA GLU A 539 -5.23 26.13 17.53
C GLU A 539 -5.07 24.80 16.80
N VAL A 540 -4.52 24.82 15.58
CA VAL A 540 -4.20 23.61 14.80
C VAL A 540 -2.69 23.54 14.61
N PHE A 541 -2.12 22.35 14.83
CA PHE A 541 -0.74 22.05 14.44
C PHE A 541 -0.74 20.85 13.50
N ALA A 542 0.04 20.95 12.42
CA ALA A 542 0.26 19.87 11.48
C ALA A 542 1.70 19.92 10.96
N GLU A 543 2.23 18.77 10.56
CA GLU A 543 3.57 18.66 10.04
C GLU A 543 3.67 17.60 8.94
N ALA A 544 4.57 17.83 7.99
CA ALA A 544 4.89 16.89 6.94
C ALA A 544 6.41 16.78 6.87
N ASP A 545 6.94 15.56 6.97
CA ASP A 545 8.34 15.25 6.69
C ASP A 545 8.39 14.09 5.71
N HIS A 546 8.48 14.45 4.43
CA HIS A 546 8.41 13.50 3.32
C HIS A 546 9.48 13.79 2.28
N GLU A 547 10.40 12.85 2.05
CA GLU A 547 11.45 12.96 1.02
C GLU A 547 12.31 14.25 1.13
N GLY A 548 12.58 14.71 2.35
CA GLY A 548 13.34 15.94 2.62
C GLY A 548 12.54 17.24 2.42
N ASN A 549 11.25 17.14 2.07
CA ASN A 549 10.29 18.23 2.18
C ASN A 549 9.74 18.25 3.60
N VAL A 550 10.26 19.16 4.43
CA VAL A 550 9.79 19.35 5.81
C VAL A 550 8.98 20.64 5.86
N VAL A 551 7.72 20.52 6.25
CA VAL A 551 6.79 21.64 6.41
C VAL A 551 6.13 21.52 7.76
N GLN A 552 6.02 22.64 8.48
CA GLN A 552 5.29 22.74 9.73
C GLN A 552 4.27 23.85 9.61
N MET A 553 3.07 23.64 10.15
CA MET A 553 1.98 24.58 10.10
C MET A 553 1.39 24.79 11.49
N PHE A 554 1.14 26.06 11.81
CA PHE A 554 0.38 26.45 13.00
C PHE A 554 -0.74 27.39 12.60
N ARG A 555 -1.95 27.11 13.09
CA ARG A 555 -3.12 27.96 12.93
C ARG A 555 -3.57 28.43 14.31
N SER A 556 -3.88 29.71 14.43
CA SER A 556 -4.50 30.30 15.63
C SER A 556 -5.67 31.17 15.19
N GLY A 557 -6.89 30.74 15.50
CA GLY A 557 -8.11 31.36 14.95
C GLY A 557 -8.11 31.33 13.42
N SER A 558 -8.13 32.49 12.77
CA SER A 558 -8.13 32.60 11.30
C SER A 558 -6.74 32.82 10.69
N TRP A 559 -5.69 32.96 11.51
CA TRP A 559 -4.32 33.12 11.02
C TRP A 559 -3.66 31.75 10.87
N LYS A 560 -3.08 31.49 9.70
CA LYS A 560 -2.37 30.25 9.37
C LYS A 560 -0.94 30.58 8.93
N TYR A 561 0.03 29.97 9.58
CA TYR A 561 1.46 30.18 9.31
C TYR A 561 2.12 28.85 8.97
N LEU A 562 2.91 28.84 7.90
CA LEU A 562 3.70 27.69 7.47
C LEU A 562 5.18 28.04 7.46
N GLN A 563 6.00 27.08 7.86
CA GLN A 563 7.45 27.15 7.79
C GLN A 563 7.99 25.92 7.06
N THR A 564 8.91 26.15 6.11
CA THR A 564 9.60 25.07 5.38
C THR A 564 11.07 24.98 5.77
N ASN A 565 11.67 23.81 5.59
CA ASN A 565 13.11 23.65 5.84
C ASN A 565 13.98 24.45 4.84
N PRO A 566 15.19 24.87 5.25
CA PRO A 566 16.18 25.39 4.32
C PRO A 566 16.45 24.42 3.16
N ASP A 567 16.72 24.97 1.97
CA ASP A 567 16.98 24.20 0.75
C ASP A 567 15.88 23.19 0.40
N ASN A 568 14.62 23.51 0.76
CA ASN A 568 13.47 22.67 0.50
C ASN A 568 13.46 22.16 -0.96
N PRO A 569 13.39 20.83 -1.20
CA PRO A 569 13.55 20.25 -2.53
C PRO A 569 12.43 20.66 -3.50
N ARG A 570 11.30 21.15 -2.97
CA ARG A 570 10.15 21.63 -3.75
C ARG A 570 10.18 23.14 -3.99
N LYS A 571 11.23 23.85 -3.55
CA LYS A 571 11.43 25.30 -3.73
C LYS A 571 10.25 26.14 -3.21
N ARG A 572 9.58 25.65 -2.16
CA ARG A 572 8.50 26.39 -1.49
C ARG A 572 9.07 27.60 -0.74
N PRO A 573 8.29 28.66 -0.53
CA PRO A 573 8.72 29.79 0.29
C PRO A 573 9.13 29.33 1.70
N PRO A 574 10.17 29.95 2.32
CA PRO A 574 10.63 29.58 3.66
C PRO A 574 9.56 29.83 4.73
N GLN A 575 8.74 30.86 4.54
CA GLN A 575 7.67 31.27 5.42
C GLN A 575 6.46 31.67 4.59
N GLN A 576 5.27 31.32 5.09
CA GLN A 576 4.00 31.72 4.50
C GLN A 576 3.03 32.10 5.63
N LEU A 577 2.26 33.17 5.44
CA LEU A 577 1.26 33.63 6.39
C LEU A 577 -0.02 33.98 5.62
N PHE A 578 -1.14 33.45 6.08
CA PHE A 578 -2.45 33.67 5.48
C PHE A 578 -3.49 34.04 6.54
N TYR A 579 -4.47 34.85 6.15
CA TYR A 579 -5.67 35.14 6.94
C TYR A 579 -6.89 34.53 6.25
N LEU A 580 -7.31 33.36 6.73
CA LEU A 580 -8.22 32.46 6.01
C LEU A 580 -9.65 32.99 5.85
N ASN A 581 -10.07 33.97 6.66
CA ASN A 581 -11.40 34.57 6.48
C ASN A 581 -11.48 35.39 5.19
N ASP A 582 -10.37 36.03 4.80
CA ASP A 582 -10.30 36.88 3.62
C ASP A 582 -9.69 36.13 2.42
N ASP A 583 -8.84 35.13 2.70
CA ASP A 583 -8.13 34.33 1.71
C ASP A 583 -8.21 32.82 2.02
N PRO A 584 -9.39 32.20 1.88
CA PRO A 584 -9.58 30.77 2.15
C PRO A 584 -8.81 29.87 1.17
N GLY A 585 -8.37 30.39 0.02
CA GLY A 585 -7.55 29.68 -0.95
C GLY A 585 -6.04 29.81 -0.73
N GLU A 586 -5.60 30.57 0.29
CA GLU A 586 -4.19 30.77 0.62
C GLU A 586 -3.34 31.28 -0.57
N LEU A 587 -3.87 32.24 -1.33
CA LEU A 587 -3.23 32.76 -2.54
C LEU A 587 -2.32 33.97 -2.28
N ASN A 588 -2.53 34.68 -1.17
CA ASN A 588 -1.86 35.94 -0.85
C ASN A 588 -0.98 35.78 0.40
N ASN A 589 0.32 35.54 0.20
CA ASN A 589 1.27 35.43 1.31
C ASN A 589 1.52 36.80 1.96
N LEU A 590 1.20 36.93 3.26
CA LEU A 590 1.24 38.17 4.03
C LEU A 590 2.54 38.37 4.84
N VAL A 591 3.54 37.50 4.74
CA VAL A 591 4.79 37.58 5.54
C VAL A 591 5.49 38.94 5.44
N ASP A 592 5.53 39.52 4.23
CA ASP A 592 6.21 40.79 3.96
C ASP A 592 5.37 42.03 4.33
N VAL A 593 4.10 41.84 4.70
CA VAL A 593 3.15 42.92 5.05
C VAL A 593 2.85 42.91 6.56
N GLU A 594 2.61 41.73 7.11
CA GLU A 594 2.15 41.51 8.48
C GLU A 594 3.30 41.03 9.39
N HIS A 595 4.38 41.82 9.48
CA HIS A 595 5.60 41.42 10.20
C HIS A 595 5.38 41.09 11.69
N SER A 596 4.54 41.86 12.37
CA SER A 596 4.23 41.63 13.79
C SER A 596 3.51 40.30 13.98
N LYS A 597 2.49 40.03 13.15
CA LYS A 597 1.73 38.78 13.20
C LYS A 597 2.58 37.59 12.77
N THR A 598 3.46 37.76 11.79
CA THR A 598 4.42 36.73 11.37
C THR A 598 5.32 36.31 12.53
N SER A 599 5.87 37.29 13.26
CA SER A 599 6.75 37.03 14.40
C SER A 599 6.02 36.31 15.54
N GLU A 600 4.78 36.72 15.82
CA GLU A 600 3.89 36.06 16.80
C GLU A 600 3.63 34.60 16.41
N MET A 601 3.18 34.35 15.19
CA MET A 601 2.86 33.00 14.71
C MET A 601 4.09 32.09 14.66
N GLN A 602 5.27 32.63 14.32
CA GLN A 602 6.53 31.89 14.36
C GLN A 602 6.88 31.45 15.79
N LEU A 603 6.69 32.31 16.79
CA LEU A 603 6.93 31.97 18.19
C LEU A 603 5.94 30.90 18.68
N LEU A 604 4.66 31.02 18.31
CA LEU A 604 3.62 30.04 18.64
C LEU A 604 3.93 28.67 18.01
N LEU A 605 4.27 28.63 16.72
CA LEU A 605 4.70 27.41 16.05
C LEU A 605 5.88 26.76 16.78
N LYS A 606 6.91 27.54 17.11
CA LYS A 606 8.09 27.04 17.81
C LYS A 606 7.74 26.49 19.19
N ALA A 607 6.90 27.19 19.95
CA ALA A 607 6.45 26.74 21.27
C ALA A 607 5.69 25.41 21.16
N LYS A 608 4.75 25.31 20.22
CA LYS A 608 3.98 24.08 19.99
C LYS A 608 4.88 22.93 19.55
N TYR A 609 5.83 23.17 18.66
CA TYR A 609 6.76 22.14 18.21
C TYR A 609 7.66 21.62 19.36
N GLN A 610 8.10 22.48 20.27
CA GLN A 610 8.84 22.05 21.47
C GLN A 610 7.99 21.19 22.42
N GLU A 611 6.69 21.52 22.58
CA GLU A 611 5.75 20.70 23.34
C GLU A 611 5.62 19.30 22.73
N VAL A 612 5.48 19.21 21.40
CA VAL A 612 5.40 17.93 20.69
C VAL A 612 6.69 17.12 20.85
N LEU A 613 7.85 17.75 20.69
CA LEU A 613 9.16 17.10 20.87
C LEU A 613 9.37 16.56 22.28
N ALA A 614 8.88 17.25 23.31
CA ALA A 614 8.99 16.79 24.70
C ALA A 614 8.21 15.49 24.96
N GLY A 615 7.21 15.17 24.13
CA GLY A 615 6.41 13.95 24.20
C GLY A 615 6.82 12.84 23.23
N MET A 616 7.90 13.03 22.46
CA MET A 616 8.34 12.12 21.40
C MET A 616 8.71 10.74 21.96
N VAL A 617 8.18 9.70 21.32
CA VAL A 617 8.60 8.31 21.51
C VAL A 617 9.61 7.95 20.40
N GLY A 618 10.63 7.16 20.74
CA GLY A 618 11.62 6.71 19.77
C GLY A 618 10.98 5.94 18.60
N SER A 619 11.45 6.16 17.37
CA SER A 619 10.93 5.47 16.19
C SER A 619 11.36 4.01 16.15
N ALA A 620 10.47 3.12 15.72
CA ALA A 620 10.80 1.74 15.39
C ALA A 620 11.14 1.64 13.90
N GLU A 621 12.32 1.12 13.56
CA GLU A 621 12.71 0.87 12.17
C GLU A 621 12.29 -0.54 11.74
N THR A 622 11.86 -0.68 10.48
CA THR A 622 11.51 -1.95 9.85
C THR A 622 12.28 -2.13 8.54
N GLU A 623 12.81 -3.34 8.31
CA GLU A 623 13.36 -3.73 7.02
C GLU A 623 12.23 -3.94 6.00
N MET A 624 12.25 -3.18 4.91
CA MET A 624 11.26 -3.28 3.84
C MET A 624 11.74 -4.26 2.77
N ASP A 625 10.93 -5.26 2.46
CA ASP A 625 11.20 -6.15 1.34
C ASP A 625 10.93 -5.48 -0.02
N GLN A 626 11.41 -6.13 -1.08
CA GLN A 626 11.27 -5.62 -2.45
C GLN A 626 9.80 -5.47 -2.88
N ALA A 627 8.93 -6.42 -2.47
CA ALA A 627 7.52 -6.37 -2.84
C ALA A 627 6.82 -5.14 -2.25
N THR A 628 7.12 -4.82 -0.99
CA THR A 628 6.64 -3.62 -0.28
C THR A 628 7.13 -2.35 -0.95
N GLN A 629 8.42 -2.26 -1.27
CA GLN A 629 8.97 -1.11 -1.99
C GLN A 629 8.30 -0.91 -3.36
N GLU A 630 8.05 -1.99 -4.10
CA GLU A 630 7.39 -1.91 -5.40
C GLU A 630 5.92 -1.50 -5.32
N ARG A 631 5.20 -1.93 -4.28
CA ARG A 631 3.82 -1.48 -4.00
C ARG A 631 3.81 0.02 -3.72
N LEU A 632 4.73 0.51 -2.89
CA LEU A 632 4.90 1.93 -2.62
C LEU A 632 5.22 2.72 -3.90
N ARG A 633 6.11 2.21 -4.76
CA ARG A 633 6.42 2.85 -6.06
C ARG A 633 5.19 2.90 -6.98
N ALA A 634 4.38 1.83 -6.99
CA ALA A 634 3.19 1.74 -7.84
C ALA A 634 2.11 2.75 -7.44
N LEU A 635 2.00 3.06 -6.15
CA LEU A 635 1.11 4.07 -5.57
C LEU A 635 1.76 5.47 -5.51
N GLY A 636 2.93 5.66 -6.12
CA GLY A 636 3.61 6.96 -6.16
C GLY A 636 4.24 7.41 -4.83
N TYR A 637 4.25 6.57 -3.80
CA TYR A 637 4.89 6.85 -2.51
C TYR A 637 6.42 6.85 -2.56
N THR A 638 7.04 6.32 -3.62
CA THR A 638 8.50 6.30 -3.83
C THR A 638 8.82 6.54 -5.31
N GLN A 639 9.90 7.28 -5.57
CA GLN A 639 10.46 7.49 -6.92
C GLN A 639 11.40 6.36 -7.34
#